data_AF-A0A5C8FBC2-F1
#
_entry.id   AF-A0A5C8FBC2-F1
#
_cell.length_a   1.000
_cell.length_b   1.000
_cell.length_c   1.000
_cell.angle_alpha   90.00
_cell.angle_beta   90.00
_cell.angle_gamma   90.00
#
_symmetry.space_group_name_H-M   'P 1'
#
loop_
_entity.id
_entity.type
_entity.pdbx_description
1 polymer ?
#
loop_
_entity_poly.entity_id
_entity_poly.type
_entity_poly.pdbx_seq_one_letter_code
_entity_poly.pdbx_strand_id
1 'polypeptide(L)'
;MFLKTKGVIMDYFFVREDKEFRKLKENEIDFLKSQGCISQSWDKILIKNVDLNRIKDVTFHGRVKINGLNGSIKYHNKLKVPASINRATLIDVYINGNVYIKNIGCFIANYKIQNGVIIENAGTIYMEGESSFGNGVETSPIMEGDGRSVKIFYRLNSHIAYIVAMYRHKKLMRDNINKIIEDYAKSKTKKFGKIKKHAQIINARLIKNSLIDPYATIENTDEINNTTIISTKECPSYIGTSVILKDSIVLKGAHIVDGTVIKKAFIGEGVKLGRQFSCEDSLLFANCEGEHGEMFSIFAGPYTVTHHKATLLIASHFSFFNAGSATNQSNHMYKLGPYHHGFMERGCKTGNNSYILWPSHIGAFSTVIGSHYDNVDASDFPFSYITEHGYHQTRLIPALNLFGVGLSRDENKWRDRDRRVGEKKDLIIFDVFSPYTVSKMIKSEEILNNIKKEIVNDEVEYIKYKNMIIKTSSLNKYSNRYSIAIDLYLHNKLLEYIKNSNDLNDVFNDTNKFYDTWVDVGGLICAKEKLDNVILDIENNNINNVQDLVKPFERLYNDYNADEKSWVINVIKKRYNINTINIDIILKMLKEHLSLLTTSYEIFYRDVKKEYDLAKMVSCGIDDKSVMEEDFRAIRGTAKDNAFVIKYKNDVERKIEDINKLIKKLGN
;
A
#
# COMPACT_ATOMS: atom_id res chain seq x y z
N MET A 1 -55.78 -18.95 -12.01
CA MET A 1 -55.26 -18.14 -13.13
C MET A 1 -53.74 -18.10 -13.00
N PHE A 2 -53.05 -18.87 -13.85
CA PHE A 2 -51.60 -19.05 -13.84
C PHE A 2 -50.89 -17.76 -14.27
N LEU A 3 -50.00 -17.21 -13.44
CA LEU A 3 -48.96 -16.28 -13.88
C LEU A 3 -47.61 -16.99 -13.77
N LYS A 4 -47.10 -17.39 -14.93
CA LYS A 4 -45.78 -17.97 -15.15
C LYS A 4 -44.70 -17.00 -14.68
N THR A 5 -44.02 -17.33 -13.59
CA THR A 5 -42.68 -16.81 -13.31
C THR A 5 -41.71 -17.37 -14.35
N LYS A 6 -41.33 -16.54 -15.34
CA LYS A 6 -40.22 -16.84 -16.24
C LYS A 6 -38.94 -16.95 -15.40
N GLY A 7 -38.35 -18.15 -15.37
CA GLY A 7 -37.06 -18.40 -14.75
C GLY A 7 -35.97 -17.56 -15.42
N VAL A 8 -35.29 -16.73 -14.62
CA VAL A 8 -34.22 -15.85 -15.07
C VAL A 8 -32.87 -16.55 -14.86
N ILE A 9 -32.32 -17.02 -15.99
CA ILE A 9 -30.89 -17.14 -16.35
C ILE A 9 -30.01 -17.96 -15.37
N MET A 10 -30.18 -19.28 -15.42
CA MET A 10 -29.15 -20.27 -15.02
C MET A 10 -28.32 -20.72 -16.24
N ASP A 11 -28.50 -20.05 -17.40
CA ASP A 11 -28.32 -20.66 -18.71
C ASP A 11 -26.95 -20.52 -19.36
N TYR A 12 -26.07 -19.58 -18.98
CA TYR A 12 -24.86 -19.34 -19.79
C TYR A 12 -23.83 -20.49 -19.81
N PHE A 13 -23.79 -21.35 -18.79
CA PHE A 13 -22.92 -22.54 -18.77
C PHE A 13 -23.66 -23.84 -19.11
N PHE A 14 -24.97 -23.86 -18.99
CA PHE A 14 -25.82 -25.02 -19.23
C PHE A 14 -26.90 -24.71 -20.26
N VAL A 15 -26.49 -24.14 -21.41
CA VAL A 15 -27.39 -23.85 -22.54
C VAL A 15 -27.96 -25.15 -23.12
N ARG A 16 -29.17 -25.07 -23.68
CA ARG A 16 -29.98 -26.18 -24.23
C ARG A 16 -29.36 -26.91 -25.42
N GLU A 17 -28.39 -26.33 -26.13
CA GLU A 17 -27.72 -26.95 -27.28
C GLU A 17 -26.20 -26.84 -27.15
N ASP A 18 -25.60 -27.62 -26.26
CA ASP A 18 -24.14 -27.75 -26.20
C ASP A 18 -23.70 -28.87 -27.16
N LYS A 19 -23.77 -28.61 -28.48
CA LYS A 19 -23.56 -29.61 -29.57
C LYS A 19 -22.24 -30.36 -29.50
N GLU A 20 -21.26 -29.83 -28.77
CA GLU A 20 -19.94 -30.45 -28.59
C GLU A 20 -19.86 -31.43 -27.41
N PHE A 21 -20.84 -31.44 -26.52
CA PHE A 21 -20.90 -32.36 -25.39
C PHE A 21 -21.90 -33.46 -25.68
N ARG A 22 -21.58 -34.68 -25.27
CA ARG A 22 -22.50 -35.82 -25.36
C ARG A 22 -22.88 -36.32 -23.98
N LYS A 23 -24.04 -36.98 -23.93
CA LYS A 23 -24.42 -37.83 -22.80
C LYS A 23 -23.48 -39.04 -22.69
N LEU A 24 -23.43 -39.60 -21.50
CA LEU A 24 -22.83 -40.91 -21.26
C LEU A 24 -23.66 -42.00 -21.95
N LYS A 25 -22.98 -43.01 -22.49
CA LYS A 25 -23.61 -44.25 -22.98
C LYS A 25 -23.88 -45.18 -21.80
N GLU A 26 -24.77 -46.16 -21.97
CA GLU A 26 -25.11 -47.12 -20.90
C GLU A 26 -23.89 -47.87 -20.35
N ASN A 27 -23.03 -48.37 -21.24
CA ASN A 27 -21.79 -49.06 -20.83
C ASN A 27 -20.81 -48.14 -20.07
N GLU A 28 -20.77 -46.85 -20.39
CA GLU A 28 -19.97 -45.85 -19.68
C GLU A 28 -20.57 -45.53 -18.30
N ILE A 29 -21.89 -45.49 -18.20
CA ILE A 29 -22.62 -45.33 -16.94
C ILE A 29 -22.31 -46.51 -16.02
N ASP A 30 -22.41 -47.74 -16.52
CA ASP A 30 -22.15 -48.94 -15.71
C ASP A 30 -20.68 -49.04 -15.29
N PHE A 31 -19.75 -48.64 -16.17
CA PHE A 31 -18.35 -48.50 -15.81
C PHE A 31 -18.16 -47.49 -14.65
N LEU A 32 -18.75 -46.30 -14.72
CA LEU A 32 -18.66 -45.31 -13.63
C LEU A 32 -19.28 -45.81 -12.32
N LYS A 33 -20.42 -46.53 -12.38
CA LYS A 33 -20.99 -47.19 -11.19
C LYS A 33 -20.01 -48.20 -10.59
N SER A 34 -19.32 -48.98 -11.41
CA SER A 34 -18.30 -49.95 -10.95
C SER A 34 -17.09 -49.27 -10.29
N GLN A 35 -16.81 -48.01 -10.64
CA GLN A 35 -15.81 -47.15 -10.00
C GLN A 35 -16.33 -46.44 -8.74
N GLY A 36 -17.51 -46.82 -8.21
CA GLY A 36 -18.11 -46.23 -7.02
C GLY A 36 -18.82 -44.90 -7.28
N CYS A 37 -19.09 -44.52 -8.53
CA CYS A 37 -19.76 -43.26 -8.84
C CYS A 37 -21.29 -43.40 -8.74
N ILE A 38 -21.95 -42.35 -8.26
CA ILE A 38 -23.41 -42.28 -8.09
C ILE A 38 -23.91 -41.00 -8.76
N SER A 39 -25.08 -41.04 -9.38
CA SER A 39 -25.71 -39.85 -9.96
C SER A 39 -27.20 -39.84 -9.68
N GLN A 40 -27.75 -38.67 -9.35
CA GLN A 40 -29.20 -38.47 -9.29
C GLN A 40 -29.87 -38.64 -10.66
N SER A 41 -29.15 -38.31 -11.74
CA SER A 41 -29.64 -38.43 -13.12
C SER A 41 -28.45 -38.39 -14.09
N TRP A 42 -28.09 -39.54 -14.65
CA TRP A 42 -26.99 -39.66 -15.62
C TRP A 42 -27.20 -38.83 -16.89
N ASP A 43 -28.44 -38.57 -17.27
CA ASP A 43 -28.81 -37.69 -18.40
C ASP A 43 -28.32 -36.25 -18.27
N LYS A 44 -28.05 -35.80 -17.04
CA LYS A 44 -27.57 -34.44 -16.75
C LYS A 44 -26.04 -34.35 -16.74
N ILE A 45 -25.35 -35.48 -16.94
CA ILE A 45 -23.90 -35.57 -16.99
C ILE A 45 -23.45 -35.56 -18.44
N LEU A 46 -22.66 -34.54 -18.78
CA LEU A 46 -22.26 -34.25 -20.15
C LEU A 46 -20.74 -34.24 -20.24
N ILE A 47 -20.21 -35.00 -21.19
CA ILE A 47 -18.77 -35.21 -21.34
C ILE A 47 -18.27 -34.85 -22.74
N LYS A 48 -17.03 -34.37 -22.79
CA LYS A 48 -16.24 -34.13 -24.02
C LYS A 48 -14.77 -34.45 -23.74
N ASN A 49 -14.14 -35.34 -24.52
CA ASN A 49 -12.73 -35.70 -24.40
C ASN A 49 -12.29 -36.18 -22.99
N VAL A 50 -13.12 -37.01 -22.35
CA VAL A 50 -12.90 -37.51 -20.98
C VAL A 50 -12.42 -38.96 -21.03
N ASP A 51 -11.35 -39.28 -20.31
CA ASP A 51 -10.98 -40.67 -19.99
C ASP A 51 -11.62 -41.07 -18.66
N LEU A 52 -12.62 -41.97 -18.72
CA LEU A 52 -13.46 -42.31 -17.57
C LEU A 52 -12.70 -43.06 -16.47
N ASN A 53 -11.53 -43.66 -16.76
CA ASN A 53 -10.68 -44.31 -15.73
C ASN A 53 -10.16 -43.31 -14.68
N ARG A 54 -10.30 -42.01 -14.94
CA ARG A 54 -9.83 -40.92 -14.09
C ARG A 54 -10.94 -40.37 -13.18
N ILE A 55 -12.10 -41.02 -13.16
CA ILE A 55 -13.25 -40.64 -12.33
C ILE A 55 -13.57 -41.82 -11.42
N LYS A 56 -13.42 -41.63 -10.09
CA LYS A 56 -13.63 -42.69 -9.10
C LYS A 56 -14.28 -42.15 -7.83
N ASP A 57 -15.23 -42.88 -7.26
CA ASP A 57 -15.93 -42.54 -6.02
C ASP A 57 -16.56 -41.12 -6.08
N VAL A 58 -17.20 -40.77 -7.21
CA VAL A 58 -17.76 -39.43 -7.43
C VAL A 58 -19.29 -39.45 -7.36
N THR A 59 -19.86 -38.56 -6.56
CA THR A 59 -21.31 -38.35 -6.50
C THR A 59 -21.69 -37.12 -7.32
N PHE A 60 -22.58 -37.29 -8.30
CA PHE A 60 -23.06 -36.24 -9.17
C PHE A 60 -24.49 -35.82 -8.83
N HIS A 61 -24.69 -34.51 -8.64
CA HIS A 61 -25.99 -33.88 -8.48
C HIS A 61 -26.17 -32.73 -9.47
N GLY A 62 -27.42 -32.47 -9.86
CA GLY A 62 -27.72 -31.41 -10.82
C GLY A 62 -27.10 -31.67 -12.19
N ARG A 63 -26.59 -30.63 -12.84
CA ARG A 63 -25.93 -30.69 -14.16
C ARG A 63 -24.42 -30.65 -14.02
N VAL A 64 -23.72 -31.66 -14.52
CA VAL A 64 -22.25 -31.67 -14.50
C VAL A 64 -21.71 -31.78 -15.91
N LYS A 65 -20.85 -30.84 -16.27
CA LYS A 65 -20.14 -30.82 -17.55
C LYS A 65 -18.65 -31.05 -17.32
N ILE A 66 -18.06 -32.00 -18.04
CA ILE A 66 -16.63 -32.29 -17.99
C ILE A 66 -16.08 -32.24 -19.42
N ASN A 67 -15.22 -31.27 -19.68
CA ASN A 67 -14.45 -31.15 -20.91
C ASN A 67 -12.97 -31.35 -20.61
N GLY A 68 -12.33 -32.34 -21.23
CA GLY A 68 -10.97 -32.76 -20.91
C GLY A 68 -10.94 -33.85 -19.83
N LEU A 69 -9.81 -34.01 -19.12
CA LEU A 69 -9.51 -35.11 -18.18
C LEU A 69 -8.87 -36.33 -18.86
N ASN A 70 -7.87 -36.11 -19.70
CA ASN A 70 -7.06 -37.16 -20.34
C ASN A 70 -5.54 -36.85 -20.31
N GLY A 71 -5.13 -35.71 -19.73
CA GLY A 71 -3.74 -35.26 -19.64
C GLY A 71 -3.12 -35.39 -18.24
N SER A 72 -2.10 -34.59 -17.97
CA SER A 72 -1.40 -34.54 -16.67
C SER A 72 -1.33 -33.13 -16.12
N ILE A 73 -1.18 -33.00 -14.80
CA ILE A 73 -1.06 -31.73 -14.09
C ILE A 73 0.25 -31.68 -13.33
N LYS A 74 0.85 -30.50 -13.28
CA LYS A 74 2.04 -30.24 -12.46
C LYS A 74 1.60 -29.93 -11.03
N TYR A 75 1.95 -30.80 -10.10
CA TYR A 75 1.70 -30.70 -8.67
C TYR A 75 3.00 -30.23 -7.97
N HIS A 76 2.92 -29.19 -7.13
CA HIS A 76 4.07 -28.51 -6.50
C HIS A 76 5.25 -28.20 -7.43
N ASN A 77 4.98 -27.93 -8.72
CA ASN A 77 5.99 -27.69 -9.77
C ASN A 77 7.06 -28.79 -9.94
N LYS A 78 6.92 -29.95 -9.29
CA LYS A 78 7.92 -31.03 -9.26
C LYS A 78 7.36 -32.37 -9.75
N LEU A 79 6.10 -32.67 -9.43
CA LEU A 79 5.48 -33.95 -9.77
C LEU A 79 4.46 -33.77 -10.89
N LYS A 80 4.46 -34.66 -11.88
CA LYS A 80 3.37 -34.77 -12.85
C LYS A 80 2.43 -35.87 -12.39
N VAL A 81 1.19 -35.51 -12.08
CA VAL A 81 0.13 -36.46 -11.75
C VAL A 81 -0.90 -36.54 -12.89
N PRO A 82 -1.54 -37.68 -13.13
CA PRO A 82 -2.68 -37.75 -14.03
C PRO A 82 -3.78 -36.79 -13.56
N ALA A 83 -4.39 -36.07 -14.50
CA ALA A 83 -5.62 -35.34 -14.22
C ALA A 83 -6.72 -36.34 -13.85
N SER A 84 -7.44 -36.10 -12.76
CA SER A 84 -8.44 -37.02 -12.21
C SER A 84 -9.43 -36.34 -11.25
N ILE A 85 -10.60 -36.95 -11.06
CA ILE A 85 -11.62 -36.57 -10.09
C ILE A 85 -11.90 -37.79 -9.21
N ASN A 86 -11.47 -37.75 -7.95
CA ASN A 86 -11.54 -38.90 -7.05
C ASN A 86 -12.14 -38.52 -5.69
N ARG A 87 -13.14 -39.26 -5.19
CA ARG A 87 -13.77 -39.01 -3.88
C ARG A 87 -14.28 -37.57 -3.75
N ALA A 88 -15.32 -37.25 -4.52
CA ALA A 88 -15.88 -35.89 -4.56
C ALA A 88 -17.38 -35.91 -4.79
N THR A 89 -18.08 -34.92 -4.21
CA THR A 89 -19.48 -34.62 -4.55
C THR A 89 -19.51 -33.35 -5.39
N LEU A 90 -20.07 -33.43 -6.61
CA LEU A 90 -20.19 -32.31 -7.55
C LEU A 90 -21.66 -31.96 -7.77
N ILE A 91 -22.03 -30.70 -7.57
CA ILE A 91 -23.41 -30.21 -7.69
C ILE A 91 -23.45 -29.02 -8.64
N ASP A 92 -24.04 -29.16 -9.82
CA ASP A 92 -24.08 -28.07 -10.81
C ASP A 92 -22.66 -27.50 -11.08
N VAL A 93 -21.76 -28.31 -11.64
CA VAL A 93 -20.34 -27.97 -11.84
C VAL A 93 -19.94 -28.05 -13.31
N TYR A 94 -19.11 -27.11 -13.76
CA TYR A 94 -18.48 -27.16 -15.09
C TYR A 94 -16.95 -27.25 -14.97
N ILE A 95 -16.39 -28.39 -15.34
CA ILE A 95 -14.95 -28.62 -15.45
C ILE A 95 -14.53 -28.43 -16.91
N ASN A 96 -13.59 -27.51 -17.15
CA ASN A 96 -13.08 -27.18 -18.47
C ASN A 96 -11.56 -27.25 -18.54
N GLY A 97 -11.06 -28.46 -18.73
CA GLY A 97 -9.65 -28.81 -18.88
C GLY A 97 -9.23 -29.99 -17.99
N ASN A 98 -7.94 -30.25 -17.97
CA ASN A 98 -7.34 -31.26 -17.09
C ASN A 98 -7.26 -30.71 -15.66
N VAL A 99 -8.02 -31.30 -14.72
CA VAL A 99 -8.04 -30.91 -13.29
C VAL A 99 -7.63 -32.07 -12.38
N TYR A 100 -7.16 -31.76 -11.18
CA TYR A 100 -6.90 -32.74 -10.13
C TYR A 100 -7.81 -32.38 -8.95
N ILE A 101 -8.91 -33.11 -8.81
CA ILE A 101 -9.88 -32.94 -7.73
C ILE A 101 -9.87 -34.21 -6.89
N LYS A 102 -9.52 -34.10 -5.61
CA LYS A 102 -9.39 -35.28 -4.74
C LYS A 102 -9.81 -34.98 -3.31
N ASN A 103 -10.52 -35.93 -2.69
CA ASN A 103 -10.89 -35.85 -1.27
C ASN A 103 -11.67 -34.57 -0.94
N ILE A 104 -12.83 -34.39 -1.55
CA ILE A 104 -13.72 -33.28 -1.17
C ILE A 104 -14.58 -33.76 0.00
N GLY A 105 -14.43 -33.10 1.16
CA GLY A 105 -15.06 -33.52 2.41
C GLY A 105 -16.59 -33.44 2.37
N CYS A 106 -17.13 -32.39 1.76
CA CYS A 106 -18.57 -32.19 1.62
C CYS A 106 -18.98 -32.16 0.14
N PHE A 107 -18.79 -31.03 -0.55
CA PHE A 107 -19.15 -30.87 -1.96
C PHE A 107 -18.50 -29.64 -2.61
N ILE A 108 -18.48 -29.66 -3.95
CA ILE A 108 -18.27 -28.48 -4.79
C ILE A 108 -19.59 -28.17 -5.50
N ALA A 109 -20.12 -26.95 -5.35
CA ALA A 109 -21.40 -26.57 -5.94
C ALA A 109 -21.40 -25.21 -6.66
N ASN A 110 -21.98 -25.15 -7.87
CA ASN A 110 -22.15 -23.92 -8.65
C ASN A 110 -20.83 -23.23 -9.05
N TYR A 111 -19.83 -24.01 -9.48
CA TYR A 111 -18.53 -23.49 -9.91
C TYR A 111 -18.13 -23.94 -11.31
N LYS A 112 -17.44 -23.02 -12.00
CA LYS A 112 -16.61 -23.35 -13.17
C LYS A 112 -15.16 -23.51 -12.76
N ILE A 113 -14.58 -24.67 -13.07
CA ILE A 113 -13.19 -25.04 -12.77
C ILE A 113 -12.43 -25.13 -14.09
N GLN A 114 -11.31 -24.42 -14.20
CA GLN A 114 -10.52 -24.35 -15.43
C GLN A 114 -9.32 -25.30 -15.44
N ASN A 115 -8.71 -25.43 -16.61
CA ASN A 115 -7.54 -26.27 -16.85
C ASN A 115 -6.39 -26.04 -15.85
N GLY A 116 -5.78 -27.13 -15.40
CA GLY A 116 -4.62 -27.15 -14.52
C GLY A 116 -4.92 -26.86 -13.05
N VAL A 117 -6.19 -26.70 -12.66
CA VAL A 117 -6.58 -26.47 -11.27
C VAL A 117 -6.36 -27.72 -10.43
N ILE A 118 -5.88 -27.51 -9.20
CA ILE A 118 -5.71 -28.53 -8.16
C ILE A 118 -6.67 -28.18 -7.01
N ILE A 119 -7.51 -29.13 -6.62
CA ILE A 119 -8.36 -29.06 -5.43
C ILE A 119 -8.16 -30.37 -4.66
N GLU A 120 -7.53 -30.31 -3.49
CA GLU A 120 -7.25 -31.49 -2.67
C GLU A 120 -7.59 -31.26 -1.20
N ASN A 121 -8.23 -32.24 -0.58
CA ASN A 121 -8.59 -32.22 0.84
C ASN A 121 -9.37 -30.94 1.23
N ALA A 122 -10.24 -30.46 0.34
CA ALA A 122 -11.07 -29.29 0.61
C ALA A 122 -12.40 -29.72 1.26
N GLY A 123 -12.91 -28.93 2.20
CA GLY A 123 -14.20 -29.19 2.84
C GLY A 123 -15.38 -28.90 1.90
N THR A 124 -15.79 -27.63 1.83
CA THR A 124 -16.91 -27.19 0.99
C THR A 124 -16.50 -26.01 0.11
N ILE A 125 -16.84 -26.07 -1.19
CA ILE A 125 -16.64 -24.97 -2.14
C ILE A 125 -17.96 -24.66 -2.83
N TYR A 126 -18.60 -23.52 -2.56
CA TYR A 126 -19.94 -23.26 -3.11
C TYR A 126 -20.33 -21.80 -3.31
N MET A 127 -21.29 -21.58 -4.20
CA MET A 127 -22.01 -20.32 -4.29
C MET A 127 -23.33 -20.41 -3.54
N GLU A 128 -23.63 -19.39 -2.76
CA GLU A 128 -24.90 -19.17 -2.09
C GLU A 128 -25.55 -17.91 -2.65
N GLY A 129 -26.70 -18.07 -3.30
CA GLY A 129 -27.41 -16.97 -3.94
C GLY A 129 -26.58 -16.30 -5.04
N GLU A 130 -26.55 -14.97 -5.01
CA GLU A 130 -25.77 -14.13 -5.90
C GLU A 130 -24.65 -13.43 -5.13
N SER A 131 -23.48 -13.29 -5.75
CA SER A 131 -22.37 -12.53 -5.18
C SER A 131 -21.62 -11.75 -6.24
N SER A 132 -21.16 -10.56 -5.87
CA SER A 132 -20.22 -9.73 -6.63
C SER A 132 -18.76 -10.00 -6.23
N PHE A 133 -18.50 -11.02 -5.41
CA PHE A 133 -17.17 -11.45 -4.97
C PHE A 133 -16.40 -10.34 -4.23
N GLY A 134 -17.07 -9.66 -3.31
CA GLY A 134 -16.51 -8.52 -2.55
C GLY A 134 -16.57 -7.17 -3.27
N ASN A 135 -16.90 -7.12 -4.57
CA ASN A 135 -16.99 -5.85 -5.28
C ASN A 135 -18.24 -5.06 -4.84
N GLY A 136 -18.04 -3.80 -4.48
CA GLY A 136 -19.09 -2.91 -3.97
C GLY A 136 -19.29 -2.99 -2.45
N VAL A 137 -18.53 -3.84 -1.73
CA VAL A 137 -18.55 -3.85 -0.26
C VAL A 137 -18.10 -2.49 0.24
N GLU A 138 -18.87 -1.90 1.16
CA GLU A 138 -18.52 -0.65 1.81
C GLU A 138 -17.63 -0.90 3.02
N THR A 139 -16.59 -0.08 3.15
CA THR A 139 -15.59 -0.10 4.23
C THR A 139 -15.48 1.29 4.85
N SER A 140 -15.01 1.37 6.09
CA SER A 140 -14.89 2.62 6.85
C SER A 140 -13.46 2.92 7.27
N PRO A 141 -12.53 3.20 6.34
CA PRO A 141 -11.08 3.10 6.57
C PRO A 141 -10.44 4.32 7.27
N ILE A 142 -11.17 5.23 7.90
CA ILE A 142 -10.53 6.38 8.57
C ILE A 142 -11.30 6.76 9.83
N MET A 143 -12.59 6.52 9.81
CA MET A 143 -13.51 6.92 10.83
C MET A 143 -14.53 5.82 10.94
N GLU A 144 -14.71 5.28 12.13
CA GLU A 144 -15.66 4.22 12.37
C GLU A 144 -17.08 4.68 11.98
N GLY A 145 -17.86 3.78 11.36
CA GLY A 145 -19.15 4.11 10.76
C GLY A 145 -19.03 4.84 9.41
N ASP A 146 -20.07 5.56 9.01
CA ASP A 146 -20.25 5.94 7.59
C ASP A 146 -19.61 7.30 7.20
N GLY A 147 -18.86 7.91 8.11
CA GLY A 147 -18.34 9.28 7.94
C GLY A 147 -17.39 9.45 6.75
N ARG A 148 -16.49 8.48 6.53
CA ARG A 148 -15.47 8.48 5.46
C ARG A 148 -15.43 7.15 4.68
N SER A 149 -16.60 6.57 4.43
CA SER A 149 -16.73 5.27 3.76
C SER A 149 -16.19 5.24 2.33
N VAL A 150 -15.68 4.07 1.92
CA VAL A 150 -15.18 3.76 0.57
C VAL A 150 -15.67 2.37 0.15
N LYS A 151 -16.20 2.24 -1.07
CA LYS A 151 -16.57 0.94 -1.65
C LYS A 151 -15.38 0.27 -2.32
N ILE A 152 -15.08 -0.98 -1.95
CA ILE A 152 -13.96 -1.74 -2.52
C ILE A 152 -14.36 -2.40 -3.84
N PHE A 153 -13.44 -2.43 -4.79
CA PHE A 153 -13.65 -3.11 -6.07
C PHE A 153 -12.31 -3.43 -6.73
N TYR A 154 -12.33 -4.34 -7.71
CA TYR A 154 -11.15 -4.82 -8.44
C TYR A 154 -10.22 -3.72 -8.97
N ARG A 155 -10.73 -2.54 -9.34
CA ARG A 155 -9.95 -1.43 -9.91
C ARG A 155 -9.66 -0.29 -8.94
N LEU A 156 -9.98 -0.44 -7.66
CA LEU A 156 -9.57 0.51 -6.64
C LEU A 156 -8.03 0.63 -6.61
N ASN A 157 -7.55 1.86 -6.47
CA ASN A 157 -6.19 2.21 -6.13
C ASN A 157 -6.21 3.26 -5.00
N SER A 158 -5.05 3.56 -4.44
CA SER A 158 -4.94 4.49 -3.32
C SER A 158 -5.44 5.89 -3.65
N HIS A 159 -5.28 6.35 -4.90
CA HIS A 159 -5.67 7.70 -5.31
C HIS A 159 -7.19 7.89 -5.35
N ILE A 160 -7.91 6.94 -5.96
CA ILE A 160 -9.38 6.94 -6.00
C ILE A 160 -9.92 6.85 -4.58
N ALA A 161 -9.39 5.92 -3.77
CA ALA A 161 -9.82 5.78 -2.39
C ALA A 161 -9.58 7.07 -1.58
N TYR A 162 -8.42 7.70 -1.75
CA TYR A 162 -8.07 8.93 -1.05
C TYR A 162 -9.06 10.05 -1.36
N ILE A 163 -9.38 10.33 -2.62
CA ILE A 163 -10.32 11.41 -2.95
C ILE A 163 -11.73 11.11 -2.42
N VAL A 164 -12.19 9.86 -2.47
CA VAL A 164 -13.52 9.45 -1.95
C VAL A 164 -13.58 9.60 -0.43
N ALA A 165 -12.52 9.21 0.28
CA ALA A 165 -12.47 9.21 1.73
C ALA A 165 -12.17 10.60 2.31
N MET A 166 -11.28 11.36 1.68
CA MET A 166 -10.80 12.65 2.18
C MET A 166 -11.68 13.81 1.76
N TYR A 167 -12.13 13.85 0.50
CA TYR A 167 -12.82 15.00 -0.08
C TYR A 167 -14.35 14.83 0.04
N ARG A 168 -14.82 14.54 1.26
CA ARG A 168 -16.25 14.29 1.54
C ARG A 168 -17.18 15.43 1.14
N HIS A 169 -16.64 16.67 1.12
CA HIS A 169 -17.33 17.87 0.67
C HIS A 169 -17.63 17.88 -0.85
N LYS A 170 -16.94 17.08 -1.65
CA LYS A 170 -17.19 16.90 -3.09
C LYS A 170 -18.25 15.81 -3.33
N LYS A 171 -19.50 16.12 -2.99
CA LYS A 171 -20.61 15.16 -3.03
C LYS A 171 -20.85 14.58 -4.43
N LEU A 172 -20.85 15.43 -5.46
CA LEU A 172 -21.12 14.98 -6.83
C LEU A 172 -20.04 14.02 -7.36
N MET A 173 -18.76 14.33 -7.11
CA MET A 173 -17.64 13.44 -7.42
C MET A 173 -17.85 12.06 -6.78
N ARG A 174 -18.19 12.03 -5.49
CA ARG A 174 -18.41 10.78 -4.75
C ARG A 174 -19.61 10.00 -5.26
N ASP A 175 -20.73 10.68 -5.51
CA ASP A 175 -21.95 10.05 -6.02
C ASP A 175 -21.67 9.40 -7.40
N ASN A 176 -20.92 10.07 -8.27
CA ASN A 176 -20.53 9.55 -9.58
C ASN A 176 -19.56 8.37 -9.48
N ILE A 177 -18.53 8.43 -8.62
CA ILE A 177 -17.61 7.29 -8.41
C ILE A 177 -18.38 6.08 -7.83
N ASN A 178 -19.24 6.31 -6.84
CA ASN A 178 -20.04 5.24 -6.25
C ASN A 178 -20.94 4.56 -7.28
N LYS A 179 -21.56 5.34 -8.18
CA LYS A 179 -22.34 4.80 -9.30
C LYS A 179 -21.49 3.93 -10.22
N ILE A 180 -20.28 4.39 -10.60
CA ILE A 180 -19.33 3.59 -11.41
C ILE A 180 -19.01 2.25 -10.72
N ILE A 181 -18.76 2.28 -9.41
CA ILE A 181 -18.45 1.08 -8.62
C ILE A 181 -19.65 0.14 -8.53
N GLU A 182 -20.86 0.68 -8.31
CA GLU A 182 -22.09 -0.10 -8.24
C GLU A 182 -22.42 -0.78 -9.58
N ASP A 183 -22.30 -0.06 -10.68
CA ASP A 183 -22.52 -0.61 -12.02
C ASP A 183 -21.47 -1.69 -12.34
N TYR A 184 -20.22 -1.49 -11.90
CA TYR A 184 -19.20 -2.53 -11.98
C TYR A 184 -19.57 -3.75 -11.13
N ALA A 185 -19.95 -3.56 -9.87
CA ALA A 185 -20.34 -4.65 -8.97
C ALA A 185 -21.50 -5.47 -9.53
N LYS A 186 -22.57 -4.79 -9.99
CA LYS A 186 -23.72 -5.42 -10.68
C LYS A 186 -23.28 -6.22 -11.91
N SER A 187 -22.34 -5.71 -12.71
CA SER A 187 -21.81 -6.44 -13.86
C SER A 187 -21.08 -7.74 -13.47
N LYS A 188 -20.48 -7.76 -12.27
CA LYS A 188 -19.74 -8.90 -11.70
C LYS A 188 -20.61 -9.84 -10.88
N THR A 189 -21.81 -9.43 -10.48
CA THR A 189 -22.75 -10.29 -9.76
C THR A 189 -23.08 -11.54 -10.57
N LYS A 190 -22.84 -12.71 -9.99
CA LYS A 190 -23.14 -14.03 -10.56
C LYS A 190 -23.66 -14.99 -9.50
N LYS A 191 -24.43 -15.99 -9.94
CA LYS A 191 -24.79 -17.21 -9.18
C LYS A 191 -23.74 -18.32 -9.28
N PHE A 192 -22.73 -18.13 -10.14
CA PHE A 192 -21.76 -19.17 -10.49
C PHE A 192 -20.34 -18.65 -10.31
N GLY A 193 -19.58 -19.34 -9.46
CA GLY A 193 -18.20 -19.01 -9.12
C GLY A 193 -17.22 -19.49 -10.18
N LYS A 194 -15.96 -19.03 -10.09
CA LYS A 194 -14.89 -19.44 -11.01
C LYS A 194 -13.59 -19.67 -10.26
N ILE A 195 -12.98 -20.83 -10.52
CA ILE A 195 -11.61 -21.15 -10.15
C ILE A 195 -10.80 -21.23 -11.45
N LYS A 196 -9.91 -20.27 -11.66
CA LYS A 196 -9.21 -20.07 -12.93
C LYS A 196 -7.94 -20.93 -13.03
N LYS A 197 -7.42 -21.00 -14.26
CA LYS A 197 -6.35 -21.91 -14.65
C LYS A 197 -5.16 -21.94 -13.68
N HIS A 198 -4.68 -23.14 -13.36
CA HIS A 198 -3.51 -23.37 -12.49
C HIS A 198 -3.62 -22.88 -11.04
N ALA A 199 -4.81 -22.47 -10.56
CA ALA A 199 -5.02 -22.21 -9.14
C ALA A 199 -4.94 -23.52 -8.33
N GLN A 200 -4.48 -23.40 -7.09
CA GLN A 200 -4.30 -24.51 -6.16
C GLN A 200 -5.11 -24.25 -4.88
N ILE A 201 -5.92 -25.22 -4.48
CA ILE A 201 -6.73 -25.20 -3.27
C ILE A 201 -6.44 -26.49 -2.52
N ILE A 202 -5.70 -26.42 -1.42
CA ILE A 202 -5.19 -27.58 -0.68
C ILE A 202 -5.56 -27.42 0.80
N ASN A 203 -6.19 -28.42 1.39
CA ASN A 203 -6.58 -28.40 2.81
C ASN A 203 -7.42 -27.15 3.21
N ALA A 204 -8.26 -26.65 2.30
CA ALA A 204 -9.11 -25.49 2.55
C ALA A 204 -10.46 -25.92 3.11
N ARG A 205 -10.84 -25.43 4.30
CA ARG A 205 -12.07 -25.87 4.98
C ARG A 205 -13.33 -25.33 4.31
N LEU A 206 -13.38 -24.04 3.98
CA LEU A 206 -14.55 -23.41 3.38
C LEU A 206 -14.17 -22.32 2.35
N ILE A 207 -14.69 -22.45 1.13
CA ILE A 207 -14.67 -21.38 0.12
C ILE A 207 -16.10 -21.11 -0.33
N LYS A 208 -16.60 -19.92 -0.03
CA LYS A 208 -17.96 -19.49 -0.33
C LYS A 208 -17.94 -18.21 -1.16
N ASN A 209 -18.80 -18.11 -2.18
CA ASN A 209 -19.02 -16.85 -2.91
C ASN A 209 -17.72 -16.16 -3.38
N SER A 210 -16.77 -16.92 -3.93
CA SER A 210 -15.41 -16.42 -4.18
C SER A 210 -14.92 -16.65 -5.61
N LEU A 211 -14.10 -15.73 -6.10
CA LEU A 211 -13.47 -15.78 -7.41
C LEU A 211 -11.96 -15.92 -7.25
N ILE A 212 -11.41 -17.01 -7.81
CA ILE A 212 -9.98 -17.34 -7.66
C ILE A 212 -9.28 -17.21 -9.02
N ASP A 213 -8.33 -16.27 -9.11
CA ASP A 213 -7.57 -16.00 -10.33
C ASP A 213 -6.45 -17.01 -10.62
N PRO A 214 -5.86 -16.98 -11.82
CA PRO A 214 -4.85 -17.94 -12.21
C PRO A 214 -3.65 -17.97 -11.26
N TYR A 215 -3.12 -19.16 -11.03
CA TYR A 215 -1.92 -19.38 -10.20
C TYR A 215 -2.04 -18.94 -8.73
N ALA A 216 -3.24 -18.57 -8.26
CA ALA A 216 -3.47 -18.34 -6.83
C ALA A 216 -3.27 -19.65 -6.07
N THR A 217 -2.67 -19.57 -4.89
CA THR A 217 -2.49 -20.72 -3.99
C THR A 217 -3.23 -20.44 -2.68
N ILE A 218 -4.14 -21.35 -2.33
CA ILE A 218 -4.91 -21.36 -1.09
C ILE A 218 -4.57 -22.66 -0.39
N GLU A 219 -3.96 -22.59 0.77
CA GLU A 219 -3.39 -23.74 1.47
C GLU A 219 -3.66 -23.67 2.97
N ASN A 220 -4.23 -24.74 3.55
CA ASN A 220 -4.53 -24.84 4.99
C ASN A 220 -5.44 -23.71 5.52
N THR A 221 -6.29 -23.13 4.66
CA THR A 221 -7.12 -21.97 4.96
C THR A 221 -8.45 -22.34 5.63
N ASP A 222 -8.89 -21.55 6.61
CA ASP A 222 -10.09 -21.82 7.41
C ASP A 222 -11.38 -21.34 6.75
N GLU A 223 -11.39 -20.14 6.16
CA GLU A 223 -12.55 -19.60 5.43
C GLU A 223 -12.15 -18.51 4.43
N ILE A 224 -12.67 -18.61 3.21
CA ILE A 224 -12.71 -17.51 2.23
C ILE A 224 -14.17 -17.30 1.83
N ASN A 225 -14.70 -16.10 2.04
CA ASN A 225 -16.11 -15.79 1.80
C ASN A 225 -16.28 -14.43 1.12
N ASN A 226 -17.15 -14.36 0.11
CA ASN A 226 -17.47 -13.13 -0.63
C ASN A 226 -16.22 -12.34 -1.05
N THR A 227 -15.27 -13.03 -1.69
CA THR A 227 -13.93 -12.47 -1.91
C THR A 227 -13.43 -12.73 -3.32
N THR A 228 -12.73 -11.75 -3.89
CA THR A 228 -11.91 -11.93 -5.11
C THR A 228 -10.44 -12.05 -4.71
N ILE A 229 -9.80 -13.16 -5.08
CA ILE A 229 -8.34 -13.32 -4.98
C ILE A 229 -7.76 -13.18 -6.37
N ILE A 230 -7.04 -12.08 -6.59
CA ILE A 230 -6.38 -11.73 -7.85
C ILE A 230 -4.96 -12.26 -7.79
N SER A 231 -4.52 -12.87 -8.89
CA SER A 231 -3.23 -13.54 -8.99
C SER A 231 -2.83 -13.67 -10.44
N THR A 232 -1.53 -13.66 -10.70
CA THR A 232 -0.97 -13.97 -12.03
C THR A 232 0.16 -14.97 -11.90
N LYS A 233 0.68 -15.46 -13.03
CA LYS A 233 1.82 -16.39 -13.03
C LYS A 233 3.09 -15.69 -12.53
N GLU A 234 3.25 -14.44 -12.93
CA GLU A 234 4.43 -13.61 -12.66
C GLU A 234 4.41 -13.03 -11.24
N CYS A 235 3.22 -12.87 -10.66
CA CYS A 235 3.00 -12.31 -9.33
C CYS A 235 1.88 -13.09 -8.61
N PRO A 236 2.14 -14.34 -8.19
CA PRO A 236 1.12 -15.19 -7.58
C PRO A 236 0.74 -14.70 -6.18
N SER A 237 -0.54 -14.83 -5.83
CA SER A 237 -1.03 -14.58 -4.46
C SER A 237 -1.12 -15.88 -3.66
N TYR A 238 -0.79 -15.78 -2.37
CA TYR A 238 -0.77 -16.90 -1.42
C TYR A 238 -1.64 -16.62 -0.21
N ILE A 239 -2.61 -17.50 0.05
CA ILE A 239 -3.44 -17.52 1.26
C ILE A 239 -3.14 -18.81 2.01
N GLY A 240 -2.60 -18.70 3.21
CA GLY A 240 -2.04 -19.81 3.97
C GLY A 240 -2.86 -20.23 5.18
N THR A 241 -2.14 -20.81 6.15
CA THR A 241 -2.68 -21.51 7.31
C THR A 241 -3.59 -20.65 8.17
N SER A 242 -4.77 -21.21 8.50
CA SER A 242 -5.76 -20.66 9.43
C SER A 242 -6.24 -19.24 9.10
N VAL A 243 -6.15 -18.83 7.83
CA VAL A 243 -6.65 -17.52 7.40
C VAL A 243 -8.18 -17.52 7.35
N ILE A 244 -8.77 -16.43 7.83
CA ILE A 244 -10.18 -16.09 7.65
C ILE A 244 -10.25 -14.80 6.82
N LEU A 245 -10.90 -14.86 5.67
CA LEU A 245 -10.98 -13.74 4.72
C LEU A 245 -12.41 -13.53 4.23
N LYS A 246 -13.02 -12.40 4.60
CA LYS A 246 -14.44 -12.11 4.34
C LYS A 246 -14.64 -10.74 3.69
N ASP A 247 -15.57 -10.67 2.74
CA ASP A 247 -16.04 -9.41 2.15
C ASP A 247 -14.90 -8.53 1.64
N SER A 248 -13.96 -9.13 0.90
CA SER A 248 -12.68 -8.50 0.61
C SER A 248 -12.25 -8.61 -0.85
N ILE A 249 -11.31 -7.76 -1.25
CA ILE A 249 -10.59 -7.86 -2.53
C ILE A 249 -9.10 -7.99 -2.23
N VAL A 250 -8.46 -9.04 -2.76
CA VAL A 250 -7.02 -9.29 -2.60
C VAL A 250 -6.34 -9.16 -3.95
N LEU A 251 -5.39 -8.24 -4.08
CA LEU A 251 -4.61 -8.01 -5.28
C LEU A 251 -3.43 -9.00 -5.42
N LYS A 252 -2.83 -9.01 -6.62
CA LYS A 252 -1.70 -9.88 -6.97
C LYS A 252 -0.48 -9.70 -6.05
N GLY A 253 0.23 -10.79 -5.80
CA GLY A 253 1.45 -10.80 -4.97
C GLY A 253 1.19 -10.69 -3.47
N ALA A 254 -0.07 -10.71 -3.04
CA ALA A 254 -0.40 -10.70 -1.62
C ALA A 254 -0.02 -12.03 -0.95
N HIS A 255 0.45 -11.97 0.29
CA HIS A 255 0.85 -13.13 1.08
C HIS A 255 0.24 -13.04 2.48
N ILE A 256 -0.80 -13.83 2.74
CA ILE A 256 -1.63 -13.76 3.94
C ILE A 256 -1.58 -15.12 4.64
N VAL A 257 -1.07 -15.18 5.88
CA VAL A 257 -0.75 -16.45 6.55
C VAL A 257 -1.01 -16.42 8.07
N ASP A 258 -0.71 -17.52 8.74
CA ASP A 258 -0.52 -17.62 10.19
C ASP A 258 -1.67 -17.06 11.04
N GLY A 259 -2.90 -17.50 10.77
CA GLY A 259 -4.06 -17.13 11.59
C GLY A 259 -4.54 -15.70 11.39
N THR A 260 -4.20 -15.06 10.27
CA THR A 260 -4.65 -13.70 9.97
C THR A 260 -6.17 -13.65 9.74
N VAL A 261 -6.85 -12.68 10.36
CA VAL A 261 -8.30 -12.46 10.23
C VAL A 261 -8.57 -11.15 9.50
N ILE A 262 -9.29 -11.23 8.38
CA ILE A 262 -9.59 -10.09 7.51
C ILE A 262 -11.08 -10.04 7.21
N LYS A 263 -11.69 -8.87 7.40
CA LYS A 263 -13.10 -8.64 7.10
C LYS A 263 -13.30 -7.23 6.54
N LYS A 264 -14.10 -7.11 5.47
CA LYS A 264 -14.39 -5.81 4.83
C LYS A 264 -13.11 -5.03 4.53
N ALA A 265 -12.19 -5.62 3.77
CA ALA A 265 -10.90 -5.00 3.51
C ALA A 265 -10.49 -5.03 2.04
N PHE A 266 -9.71 -4.03 1.65
CA PHE A 266 -8.96 -4.04 0.41
C PHE A 266 -7.50 -4.37 0.70
N ILE A 267 -7.00 -5.44 0.11
CA ILE A 267 -5.62 -5.90 0.28
C ILE A 267 -4.86 -5.66 -1.03
N GLY A 268 -3.97 -4.68 -1.00
CA GLY A 268 -3.23 -4.15 -2.14
C GLY A 268 -2.13 -5.06 -2.67
N GLU A 269 -1.46 -4.61 -3.72
CA GLU A 269 -0.43 -5.40 -4.40
C GLU A 269 0.79 -5.61 -3.47
N GLY A 270 1.28 -6.85 -3.38
CA GLY A 270 2.46 -7.15 -2.57
C GLY A 270 2.27 -7.03 -1.06
N VAL A 271 1.03 -6.89 -0.56
CA VAL A 271 0.75 -6.81 0.89
C VAL A 271 1.10 -8.13 1.58
N LYS A 272 1.72 -8.04 2.76
CA LYS A 272 2.06 -9.20 3.59
C LYS A 272 1.39 -9.12 4.95
N LEU A 273 0.60 -10.13 5.30
CA LEU A 273 -0.09 -10.22 6.59
C LEU A 273 0.17 -11.57 7.24
N GLY A 274 0.44 -11.57 8.55
CA GLY A 274 0.80 -12.80 9.26
C GLY A 274 0.74 -12.70 10.76
N ARG A 275 1.10 -13.81 11.41
CA ARG A 275 1.32 -13.92 12.85
C ARG A 275 0.16 -13.41 13.72
N GLN A 276 -1.05 -13.88 13.42
CA GLN A 276 -2.30 -13.55 14.12
C GLN A 276 -2.73 -12.08 13.98
N PHE A 277 -2.38 -11.43 12.87
CA PHE A 277 -2.81 -10.07 12.59
C PHE A 277 -4.32 -9.98 12.32
N SER A 278 -4.98 -8.92 12.78
CA SER A 278 -6.38 -8.62 12.45
C SER A 278 -6.51 -7.34 11.63
N CYS A 279 -7.43 -7.36 10.65
CA CYS A 279 -7.71 -6.25 9.76
C CYS A 279 -9.21 -6.16 9.47
N GLU A 280 -9.88 -5.12 9.95
CA GLU A 280 -11.30 -4.90 9.70
C GLU A 280 -11.60 -3.46 9.24
N ASP A 281 -12.56 -3.33 8.32
CA ASP A 281 -13.04 -2.05 7.78
C ASP A 281 -11.90 -1.14 7.26
N SER A 282 -10.89 -1.74 6.64
CA SER A 282 -9.61 -1.08 6.33
C SER A 282 -9.17 -1.26 4.87
N LEU A 283 -8.42 -0.29 4.37
CA LEU A 283 -7.79 -0.31 3.05
C LEU A 283 -6.28 -0.36 3.20
N LEU A 284 -5.66 -1.46 2.79
CA LEU A 284 -4.20 -1.63 2.79
C LEU A 284 -3.72 -1.59 1.35
N PHE A 285 -2.93 -0.58 0.98
CA PHE A 285 -2.43 -0.38 -0.37
C PHE A 285 -1.05 -1.03 -0.58
N ALA A 286 -0.42 -0.74 -1.71
CA ALA A 286 0.83 -1.37 -2.14
C ALA A 286 1.87 -1.58 -1.03
N ASN A 287 2.35 -2.81 -0.93
CA ASN A 287 3.44 -3.24 -0.06
C ASN A 287 3.26 -2.90 1.44
N CYS A 288 2.02 -2.75 1.93
CA CYS A 288 1.77 -2.72 3.37
C CYS A 288 2.15 -4.05 4.03
N GLU A 289 2.55 -3.99 5.29
CA GLU A 289 2.92 -5.17 6.09
C GLU A 289 2.27 -5.10 7.47
N GLY A 290 1.67 -6.22 7.89
CA GLY A 290 0.97 -6.33 9.17
C GLY A 290 1.25 -7.66 9.84
N GLU A 291 1.96 -7.62 10.96
CA GLU A 291 2.15 -8.77 11.84
C GLU A 291 1.73 -8.41 13.26
N HIS A 292 1.28 -9.40 14.04
CA HIS A 292 1.22 -9.34 15.50
C HIS A 292 0.28 -8.30 16.16
N GLY A 293 -0.38 -7.43 15.40
CA GLY A 293 -1.28 -6.38 15.90
C GLY A 293 -2.61 -6.30 15.15
N GLU A 294 -3.22 -5.13 15.22
CA GLU A 294 -4.54 -4.85 14.65
C GLU A 294 -4.54 -3.55 13.84
N MET A 295 -5.20 -3.58 12.68
CA MET A 295 -5.64 -2.40 11.93
C MET A 295 -7.17 -2.39 11.85
N PHE A 296 -7.80 -1.40 12.46
CA PHE A 296 -9.25 -1.24 12.45
C PHE A 296 -9.64 0.14 11.93
N SER A 297 -10.49 0.23 10.91
CA SER A 297 -10.88 1.52 10.32
C SER A 297 -9.67 2.33 9.81
N ILE A 298 -8.77 1.69 9.05
CA ILE A 298 -7.48 2.27 8.62
C ILE A 298 -7.37 2.47 7.11
N PHE A 299 -6.83 3.62 6.71
CA PHE A 299 -6.40 3.93 5.37
C PHE A 299 -4.88 3.81 5.42
N ALA A 300 -4.43 2.60 5.15
CA ALA A 300 -3.02 2.26 5.07
C ALA A 300 -2.57 2.49 3.64
N GLY A 301 -2.16 3.73 3.34
CA GLY A 301 -1.46 4.09 2.13
C GLY A 301 -0.18 3.26 1.95
N PRO A 302 0.44 3.30 0.76
CA PRO A 302 1.55 2.41 0.44
C PRO A 302 2.65 2.38 1.50
N TYR A 303 3.22 1.20 1.76
CA TYR A 303 4.27 1.00 2.77
C TYR A 303 3.90 1.40 4.20
N THR A 304 2.63 1.22 4.61
CA THR A 304 2.24 1.24 6.03
C THR A 304 2.60 -0.10 6.67
N VAL A 305 3.42 -0.08 7.72
CA VAL A 305 4.07 -1.27 8.27
C VAL A 305 3.96 -1.35 9.80
N THR A 306 3.62 -2.54 10.29
CA THR A 306 3.75 -2.95 11.70
C THR A 306 4.23 -4.41 11.80
N HIS A 307 5.23 -4.68 12.66
CA HIS A 307 5.84 -6.01 12.81
C HIS A 307 5.75 -6.60 14.23
N HIS A 308 5.50 -5.76 15.24
CA HIS A 308 5.71 -6.14 16.64
C HIS A 308 4.39 -6.18 17.41
N LYS A 309 4.31 -7.08 18.41
CA LYS A 309 3.22 -7.05 19.41
C LYS A 309 3.39 -5.82 20.33
N ALA A 310 2.34 -5.18 20.84
CA ALA A 310 0.92 -5.28 20.48
C ALA A 310 0.47 -3.93 19.89
N THR A 311 0.67 -3.75 18.57
CA THR A 311 0.29 -2.52 17.87
C THR A 311 -1.22 -2.48 17.62
N LEU A 312 -1.88 -1.38 18.01
CA LEU A 312 -3.24 -1.02 17.57
C LEU A 312 -3.16 0.25 16.72
N LEU A 313 -3.58 0.14 15.46
CA LEU A 313 -3.82 1.28 14.59
C LEU A 313 -5.33 1.41 14.36
N ILE A 314 -5.91 2.55 14.75
CA ILE A 314 -7.36 2.76 14.68
C ILE A 314 -7.74 4.12 14.10
N ALA A 315 -8.81 4.13 13.31
CA ALA A 315 -9.50 5.32 12.78
C ALA A 315 -8.52 6.40 12.26
N SER A 316 -7.70 6.04 11.28
CA SER A 316 -6.59 6.93 10.85
C SER A 316 -6.15 6.73 9.42
N HIS A 317 -5.57 7.80 8.88
CA HIS A 317 -4.76 7.73 7.66
C HIS A 317 -3.28 7.57 7.98
N PHE A 318 -2.64 6.65 7.26
CA PHE A 318 -1.19 6.46 7.22
C PHE A 318 -0.71 6.35 5.77
N SER A 319 0.55 6.69 5.54
CA SER A 319 1.23 6.44 4.26
C SER A 319 2.73 6.37 4.53
N PHE A 320 3.42 5.38 3.96
CA PHE A 320 4.84 5.12 4.21
C PHE A 320 5.19 5.08 5.71
N PHE A 321 4.25 4.59 6.51
CA PHE A 321 4.28 4.68 7.97
C PHE A 321 4.99 3.48 8.57
N ASN A 322 5.75 3.70 9.64
CA ASN A 322 6.35 2.63 10.42
C ASN A 322 5.92 2.72 11.88
N ALA A 323 5.18 1.70 12.33
CA ALA A 323 4.75 1.58 13.71
C ALA A 323 5.87 0.99 14.59
N GLY A 324 6.28 1.73 15.62
CA GLY A 324 7.05 1.17 16.73
C GLY A 324 6.25 0.12 17.50
N SER A 325 6.93 -0.75 18.24
CA SER A 325 6.25 -1.80 19.03
C SER A 325 5.34 -1.17 20.09
N ALA A 326 4.19 -1.78 20.34
CA ALA A 326 3.20 -1.26 21.30
C ALA A 326 2.73 0.18 20.97
N THR A 327 2.69 0.53 19.69
CA THR A 327 1.99 1.76 19.24
C THR A 327 0.50 1.61 19.52
N ASN A 328 -0.08 2.61 20.18
CA ASN A 328 -1.50 2.62 20.53
C ASN A 328 -2.13 3.99 20.26
N GLN A 329 -3.42 3.99 19.99
CA GLN A 329 -4.18 5.15 19.52
C GLN A 329 -5.60 5.10 20.10
N SER A 330 -6.21 6.27 20.33
CA SER A 330 -7.59 6.34 20.77
C SER A 330 -8.37 7.38 19.99
N ASN A 331 -9.52 6.98 19.46
CA ASN A 331 -10.52 7.84 18.83
C ASN A 331 -11.77 8.09 19.67
N HIS A 332 -11.86 7.51 20.87
CA HIS A 332 -13.00 7.69 21.75
C HIS A 332 -12.80 8.93 22.63
N MET A 333 -13.47 10.03 22.28
CA MET A 333 -13.76 11.07 23.27
C MET A 333 -15.11 10.74 23.91
N TYR A 334 -15.11 10.50 25.22
CA TYR A 334 -16.17 9.94 26.08
C TYR A 334 -17.62 10.47 25.89
N LYS A 335 -17.86 11.48 25.06
CA LYS A 335 -19.17 12.13 24.87
C LYS A 335 -19.92 11.71 23.61
N LEU A 336 -19.23 11.34 22.52
CA LEU A 336 -19.87 11.16 21.19
C LEU A 336 -19.49 9.86 20.48
N GLY A 337 -18.84 8.92 21.18
CA GLY A 337 -18.40 7.64 20.60
C GLY A 337 -17.17 7.76 19.70
N PRO A 338 -16.90 6.75 18.84
CA PRO A 338 -15.70 6.67 17.99
C PRO A 338 -15.80 7.58 16.75
N TYR A 339 -15.92 8.89 16.95
CA TYR A 339 -16.09 9.86 15.86
C TYR A 339 -14.75 10.44 15.35
N HIS A 340 -13.72 10.43 16.18
CA HIS A 340 -12.47 11.12 15.87
C HIS A 340 -11.57 10.29 14.97
N HIS A 341 -10.71 10.97 14.21
CA HIS A 341 -9.74 10.29 13.35
C HIS A 341 -8.38 10.98 13.38
N GLY A 342 -7.34 10.17 13.23
CA GLY A 342 -5.97 10.63 13.09
C GLY A 342 -5.57 10.85 11.64
N PHE A 343 -4.62 11.75 11.42
CA PHE A 343 -3.98 11.92 10.13
C PHE A 343 -2.46 11.93 10.30
N MET A 344 -1.81 10.84 9.94
CA MET A 344 -0.36 10.78 9.83
C MET A 344 0.02 10.88 8.35
N GLU A 345 0.74 11.94 8.01
CA GLU A 345 1.22 12.14 6.66
C GLU A 345 2.31 11.14 6.29
N ARG A 346 2.66 11.13 5.00
CA ARG A 346 3.70 10.29 4.42
C ARG A 346 4.95 10.22 5.30
N GLY A 347 5.46 9.02 5.52
CA GLY A 347 6.78 8.80 6.11
C GLY A 347 6.81 8.97 7.63
N CYS A 348 5.67 9.19 8.26
CA CYS A 348 5.60 9.29 9.71
C CYS A 348 6.03 7.99 10.40
N LYS A 349 6.46 8.10 11.65
CA LYS A 349 6.82 6.96 12.48
C LYS A 349 6.38 7.15 13.91
N THR A 350 6.20 6.04 14.60
CA THR A 350 6.10 6.01 16.06
C THR A 350 7.32 5.33 16.66
N GLY A 351 7.78 5.86 17.79
CA GLY A 351 8.68 5.14 18.68
C GLY A 351 7.96 3.95 19.34
N ASN A 352 8.73 3.15 20.07
CA ASN A 352 8.14 2.09 20.88
C ASN A 352 7.31 2.70 22.01
N ASN A 353 6.18 2.07 22.32
CA ASN A 353 5.25 2.48 23.36
C ASN A 353 4.71 3.92 23.18
N SER A 354 4.53 4.35 21.93
CA SER A 354 3.91 5.64 21.64
C SER A 354 2.39 5.57 21.74
N TYR A 355 1.78 6.57 22.36
CA TYR A 355 0.33 6.76 22.43
C TYR A 355 -0.08 8.08 21.80
N ILE A 356 -1.15 8.08 20.99
CA ILE A 356 -1.68 9.29 20.35
C ILE A 356 -3.20 9.38 20.50
N LEU A 357 -3.68 10.50 21.03
CA LEU A 357 -5.11 10.81 21.07
C LEU A 357 -5.59 11.47 19.76
N TRP A 358 -6.67 10.94 19.18
CA TRP A 358 -7.36 11.54 18.05
C TRP A 358 -8.44 12.54 18.50
N PRO A 359 -8.70 13.61 17.71
CA PRO A 359 -8.07 13.91 16.43
C PRO A 359 -6.67 14.53 16.59
N SER A 360 -5.72 14.13 15.74
CA SER A 360 -4.41 14.78 15.63
C SER A 360 -3.90 14.70 14.20
N HIS A 361 -3.09 15.67 13.77
CA HIS A 361 -2.51 15.74 12.43
C HIS A 361 -0.99 15.87 12.52
N ILE A 362 -0.28 14.84 12.09
CA ILE A 362 1.19 14.76 12.15
C ILE A 362 1.78 15.01 10.76
N GLY A 363 2.69 15.98 10.67
CA GLY A 363 3.33 16.39 9.42
C GLY A 363 4.30 15.34 8.85
N ALA A 364 4.47 15.34 7.53
CA ALA A 364 5.23 14.33 6.79
C ALA A 364 6.63 14.08 7.36
N PHE A 365 7.06 12.82 7.35
CA PHE A 365 8.38 12.35 7.81
C PHE A 365 8.70 12.70 9.27
N SER A 366 7.68 12.90 10.10
CA SER A 366 7.85 13.17 11.53
C SER A 366 7.82 11.91 12.38
N THR A 367 8.44 11.95 13.56
CA THR A 367 8.48 10.82 14.49
C THR A 367 7.82 11.19 15.81
N VAL A 368 6.88 10.37 16.26
CA VAL A 368 6.13 10.54 17.51
C VAL A 368 6.65 9.59 18.57
N ILE A 369 7.09 10.10 19.72
CA ILE A 369 7.74 9.32 20.79
C ILE A 369 7.11 9.68 22.13
N GLY A 370 6.61 8.66 22.84
CA GLY A 370 5.98 8.82 24.15
C GLY A 370 4.46 8.97 24.04
N SER A 371 3.84 9.42 25.13
CA SER A 371 2.39 9.48 25.25
C SER A 371 1.85 10.89 25.06
N HIS A 372 0.91 11.04 24.12
CA HIS A 372 0.32 12.33 23.75
C HIS A 372 -1.19 12.32 24.00
N TYR A 373 -1.59 12.90 25.13
CA TYR A 373 -2.98 12.93 25.61
C TYR A 373 -3.77 14.15 25.12
N ASP A 374 -3.12 15.11 24.49
CA ASP A 374 -3.77 16.26 23.87
C ASP A 374 -3.84 16.09 22.35
N ASN A 375 -4.84 16.74 21.75
CA ASN A 375 -4.94 16.84 20.30
C ASN A 375 -3.91 17.81 19.75
N VAL A 376 -3.08 17.33 18.82
CA VAL A 376 -1.97 18.11 18.24
C VAL A 376 -2.10 18.27 16.73
N ASP A 377 -1.67 19.41 16.23
CA ASP A 377 -1.53 19.67 14.79
C ASP A 377 -0.12 20.17 14.48
N ALA A 378 0.71 19.24 14.00
CA ALA A 378 2.08 19.44 13.55
C ALA A 378 2.19 19.39 12.01
N SER A 379 1.08 19.52 11.28
CA SER A 379 1.04 19.40 9.82
C SER A 379 1.89 20.44 9.07
N ASP A 380 2.11 21.60 9.70
CA ASP A 380 2.94 22.70 9.21
C ASP A 380 4.44 22.44 9.35
N PHE A 381 4.86 21.41 10.09
CA PHE A 381 6.25 21.13 10.43
C PHE A 381 6.67 19.70 10.04
N PRO A 382 6.97 19.42 8.76
CA PRO A 382 7.47 18.12 8.34
C PRO A 382 8.88 17.87 8.91
N PHE A 383 9.30 16.60 8.93
CA PHE A 383 10.60 16.17 9.46
C PHE A 383 10.84 16.52 10.93
N SER A 384 9.78 16.53 11.73
CA SER A 384 9.84 16.89 13.14
C SER A 384 9.92 15.69 14.07
N TYR A 385 10.38 15.91 15.30
CA TYR A 385 10.08 14.99 16.40
C TYR A 385 8.97 15.59 17.25
N ILE A 386 8.02 14.75 17.61
CA ILE A 386 6.97 15.05 18.59
C ILE A 386 7.26 14.14 19.78
N THR A 387 7.67 14.74 20.90
CA THR A 387 8.13 13.99 22.08
C THR A 387 7.33 14.38 23.30
N GLU A 388 7.03 13.42 24.16
CA GLU A 388 6.55 13.70 25.52
C GLU A 388 7.58 14.56 26.27
N HIS A 389 7.10 15.53 27.05
CA HIS A 389 7.92 16.44 27.83
C HIS A 389 7.28 16.70 29.20
N GLY A 390 7.99 16.36 30.28
CA GLY A 390 7.46 16.50 31.63
C GLY A 390 6.14 15.73 31.80
N TYR A 391 5.21 16.29 32.57
CA TYR A 391 3.90 15.68 32.81
C TYR A 391 2.87 16.18 31.79
N HIS A 392 2.40 15.28 30.92
CA HIS A 392 1.31 15.51 29.95
C HIS A 392 1.55 16.64 28.92
N GLN A 393 2.78 17.08 28.66
CA GLN A 393 3.04 18.05 27.61
C GLN A 393 3.63 17.40 26.37
N THR A 394 3.18 17.86 25.20
CA THR A 394 3.76 17.47 23.92
C THR A 394 4.73 18.53 23.43
N ARG A 395 5.98 18.15 23.17
CA ARG A 395 7.00 19.02 22.61
C ARG A 395 7.22 18.73 21.14
N LEU A 396 7.18 19.79 20.33
CA LEU A 396 7.54 19.77 18.92
C LEU A 396 8.99 20.22 18.75
N ILE A 397 9.78 19.41 18.04
CA ILE A 397 11.17 19.68 17.68
C ILE A 397 11.27 19.70 16.15
N PRO A 398 11.12 20.87 15.51
CA PRO A 398 11.11 20.98 14.06
C PRO A 398 12.44 20.58 13.42
N ALA A 399 12.37 20.09 12.18
CA ALA A 399 13.53 19.77 11.34
C ALA A 399 14.55 18.75 11.94
N LEU A 400 14.19 18.02 13.00
CA LEU A 400 15.12 17.11 13.66
C LEU A 400 15.41 15.86 12.81
N ASN A 401 14.42 15.35 12.06
CA ASN A 401 14.60 14.21 11.15
C ASN A 401 15.40 14.54 9.89
N LEU A 402 15.60 15.83 9.56
CA LEU A 402 16.47 16.22 8.45
C LEU A 402 17.92 15.82 8.74
N PHE A 403 18.57 15.28 7.70
CA PHE A 403 19.95 14.77 7.74
C PHE A 403 20.16 13.60 8.72
N GLY A 404 19.09 12.97 9.21
CA GLY A 404 19.18 11.78 10.05
C GLY A 404 19.47 10.51 9.24
N VAL A 405 20.23 9.58 9.83
CA VAL A 405 20.53 8.28 9.20
C VAL A 405 19.28 7.45 8.92
N GLY A 406 18.23 7.62 9.73
CA GLY A 406 16.95 6.94 9.54
C GLY A 406 16.26 7.31 8.23
N LEU A 407 16.22 8.61 7.89
CA LEU A 407 15.52 9.12 6.71
C LEU A 407 16.13 8.61 5.40
N SER A 408 17.47 8.68 5.27
CA SER A 408 18.19 8.18 4.09
C SER A 408 18.04 6.66 3.90
N ARG A 409 17.88 5.91 4.99
CA ARG A 409 17.66 4.46 4.92
C ARG A 409 16.27 4.10 4.41
N ASP A 410 15.24 4.88 4.70
CA ASP A 410 13.87 4.51 4.35
C ASP A 410 13.57 4.68 2.86
N GLU A 411 14.04 5.78 2.27
CA GLU A 411 13.83 6.07 0.84
C GLU A 411 14.32 4.92 -0.06
N ASN A 412 15.56 4.47 0.18
CA ASN A 412 16.15 3.36 -0.57
C ASN A 412 15.40 2.04 -0.32
N LYS A 413 15.05 1.77 0.95
CA LYS A 413 14.33 0.55 1.32
C LYS A 413 13.00 0.41 0.59
N TRP A 414 12.24 1.48 0.38
CA TRP A 414 10.94 1.37 -0.30
C TRP A 414 11.12 0.95 -1.76
N ARG A 415 12.08 1.52 -2.47
CA ARG A 415 12.38 1.16 -3.87
C ARG A 415 12.88 -0.29 -3.95
N ASP A 416 13.82 -0.66 -3.09
CA ASP A 416 14.43 -2.00 -3.06
C ASP A 416 13.44 -3.10 -2.66
N ARG A 417 12.39 -2.74 -1.93
CA ARG A 417 11.36 -3.67 -1.43
C ARG A 417 10.05 -3.60 -2.21
N ASP A 418 9.99 -2.92 -3.35
CA ASP A 418 8.78 -2.91 -4.17
C ASP A 418 8.55 -4.30 -4.78
N ARG A 419 7.62 -5.07 -4.20
CA ARG A 419 7.34 -6.46 -4.61
C ARG A 419 6.42 -6.55 -5.82
N ARG A 420 5.95 -5.43 -6.34
CA ARG A 420 4.94 -5.40 -7.41
C ARG A 420 5.57 -5.66 -8.76
N VAL A 421 4.96 -6.56 -9.53
CA VAL A 421 5.41 -6.96 -10.86
C VAL A 421 4.35 -6.65 -11.92
N GLY A 422 4.77 -6.15 -13.08
CA GLY A 422 3.89 -5.76 -14.20
C GLY A 422 3.22 -4.41 -14.00
N GLU A 423 2.00 -4.25 -14.56
CA GLU A 423 1.16 -3.04 -14.39
C GLU A 423 0.90 -2.79 -12.90
N LYS A 424 1.31 -1.63 -12.38
CA LYS A 424 1.17 -1.22 -10.98
C LYS A 424 -0.08 -0.36 -10.82
N LYS A 425 -0.93 -0.67 -9.85
CA LYS A 425 -2.20 0.05 -9.61
C LYS A 425 -2.03 1.35 -8.85
N ASP A 426 -1.21 1.30 -7.79
CA ASP A 426 -0.86 2.49 -7.03
C ASP A 426 0.34 3.17 -7.70
N LEU A 427 0.15 4.40 -8.14
CA LEU A 427 1.16 5.22 -8.82
C LEU A 427 1.94 6.00 -7.76
N ILE A 428 3.13 5.51 -7.43
CA ILE A 428 3.87 5.96 -6.26
C ILE A 428 5.06 6.83 -6.69
N ILE A 429 5.06 8.08 -6.25
CA ILE A 429 6.26 8.93 -6.22
C ILE A 429 7.01 8.56 -4.94
N PHE A 430 8.26 8.10 -5.02
CA PHE A 430 9.00 7.59 -3.85
C PHE A 430 9.83 8.67 -3.15
N ASP A 431 10.01 9.82 -3.79
CA ASP A 431 10.94 10.85 -3.34
C ASP A 431 10.53 11.43 -1.99
N VAL A 432 11.51 11.56 -1.10
CA VAL A 432 11.33 12.19 0.23
C VAL A 432 11.18 13.70 0.09
N PHE A 433 12.06 14.30 -0.70
CA PHE A 433 12.02 15.71 -1.05
C PHE A 433 11.31 15.86 -2.40
N SER A 434 10.22 16.61 -2.38
CA SER A 434 9.35 16.88 -3.53
C SER A 434 8.72 18.27 -3.35
N PRO A 435 8.05 18.82 -4.37
CA PRO A 435 7.30 20.07 -4.21
C PRO A 435 6.30 20.02 -3.04
N TYR A 436 5.72 18.86 -2.74
CA TYR A 436 4.82 18.66 -1.59
C TYR A 436 5.53 18.84 -0.23
N THR A 437 6.69 18.22 -0.02
CA THR A 437 7.39 18.34 1.27
C THR A 437 8.18 19.64 1.39
N VAL A 438 8.80 20.11 0.30
CA VAL A 438 9.65 21.30 0.31
C VAL A 438 8.83 22.58 0.41
N SER A 439 7.63 22.65 -0.19
CA SER A 439 6.71 23.78 0.04
C SER A 439 6.33 23.92 1.52
N LYS A 440 6.10 22.81 2.20
CA LYS A 440 5.86 22.80 3.66
C LYS A 440 7.09 23.24 4.44
N MET A 441 8.29 22.81 4.06
CA MET A 441 9.53 23.28 4.70
C MET A 441 9.74 24.78 4.56
N ILE A 442 9.44 25.36 3.38
CA ILE A 442 9.49 26.81 3.15
C ILE A 442 8.51 27.52 4.10
N LYS A 443 7.28 27.00 4.23
CA LYS A 443 6.29 27.50 5.18
C LYS A 443 6.77 27.38 6.63
N SER A 444 7.37 26.25 7.02
CA SER A 444 7.91 26.05 8.38
C SER A 444 9.01 27.06 8.69
N GLU A 445 9.93 27.30 7.75
CA GLU A 445 11.00 28.29 7.85
C GLU A 445 10.40 29.70 8.09
N GLU A 446 9.38 30.08 7.33
CA GLU A 446 8.66 31.34 7.51
C GLU A 446 7.99 31.44 8.89
N ILE A 447 7.27 30.41 9.31
CA ILE A 447 6.60 30.37 10.62
C ILE A 447 7.62 30.55 11.76
N LEU A 448 8.75 29.83 11.72
CA LEU A 448 9.78 29.95 12.76
C LEU A 448 10.40 31.34 12.81
N ASN A 449 10.63 31.95 11.65
CA ASN A 449 11.16 33.31 11.56
C ASN A 449 10.16 34.35 12.05
N ASN A 450 8.86 34.16 11.81
CA ASN A 450 7.83 35.06 12.31
C ASN A 450 7.66 34.94 13.83
N ILE A 451 7.60 33.72 14.37
CA ILE A 451 7.54 33.51 15.81
C ILE A 451 8.76 34.15 16.50
N LYS A 452 9.95 34.02 15.91
CA LYS A 452 11.16 34.66 16.44
C LYS A 452 11.02 36.19 16.55
N LYS A 453 10.37 36.85 15.58
CA LYS A 453 10.15 38.31 15.62
C LYS A 453 9.17 38.73 16.71
N GLU A 454 8.28 37.84 17.12
CA GLU A 454 7.26 38.09 18.16
C GLU A 454 7.79 37.85 19.58
N ILE A 455 8.94 37.21 19.75
CA ILE A 455 9.57 37.01 21.06
C ILE A 455 10.21 38.33 21.50
N VAL A 456 9.55 39.03 22.41
CA VAL A 456 9.99 40.32 22.99
C VAL A 456 10.89 40.11 24.22
N ASN A 457 10.79 38.98 24.90
CA ASN A 457 11.57 38.66 26.11
C ASN A 457 12.35 37.34 25.93
N ASP A 458 13.68 37.41 26.09
CA ASP A 458 14.61 36.28 25.96
C ASP A 458 14.49 35.25 27.10
N GLU A 459 13.73 35.54 28.16
CA GLU A 459 13.51 34.62 29.31
C GLU A 459 12.49 33.50 29.06
N VAL A 460 11.68 33.59 27.99
CA VAL A 460 10.67 32.56 27.69
C VAL A 460 11.36 31.28 27.20
N GLU A 461 11.37 30.20 27.99
CA GLU A 461 12.03 28.94 27.59
C GLU A 461 11.27 28.19 26.47
N TYR A 462 9.93 28.19 26.55
CA TYR A 462 9.05 27.51 25.61
C TYR A 462 7.92 28.41 25.13
N ILE A 463 7.60 28.33 23.85
CA ILE A 463 6.38 28.90 23.26
C ILE A 463 5.33 27.81 23.07
N LYS A 464 4.05 28.18 23.15
CA LYS A 464 2.93 27.27 22.82
C LYS A 464 2.52 27.44 21.36
N TYR A 465 2.40 26.33 20.64
CA TYR A 465 1.95 26.29 19.25
C TYR A 465 1.02 25.09 19.05
N LYS A 466 -0.26 25.31 18.73
CA LYS A 466 -1.26 24.27 18.46
C LYS A 466 -1.22 23.08 19.45
N ASN A 467 -1.34 23.38 20.74
CA ASN A 467 -1.25 22.43 21.88
C ASN A 467 0.09 21.71 22.07
N MET A 468 1.15 22.17 21.39
CA MET A 468 2.51 21.71 21.59
C MET A 468 3.38 22.83 22.15
N ILE A 469 4.54 22.49 22.68
CA ILE A 469 5.58 23.44 23.06
C ILE A 469 6.78 23.37 22.13
N ILE A 470 7.41 24.51 21.84
CA ILE A 470 8.65 24.60 21.06
C ILE A 470 9.68 25.37 21.89
N LYS A 471 10.91 24.85 21.97
CA LYS A 471 12.00 25.51 22.71
C LYS A 471 12.50 26.74 21.97
N THR A 472 12.42 27.92 22.60
CA THR A 472 12.76 29.22 22.00
C THR A 472 14.22 29.33 21.59
N SER A 473 15.13 28.92 22.48
CA SER A 473 16.59 28.92 22.24
C SER A 473 17.05 28.09 21.04
N SER A 474 16.19 27.26 20.46
CA SER A 474 16.50 26.43 19.29
C SER A 474 15.84 26.89 17.99
N LEU A 475 15.06 27.98 17.98
CA LEU A 475 14.35 28.46 16.78
C LEU A 475 15.29 28.71 15.59
N ASN A 476 16.43 29.39 15.82
CA ASN A 476 17.44 29.62 14.77
C ASN A 476 17.96 28.30 14.17
N LYS A 477 18.23 27.32 15.03
CA LYS A 477 18.72 26.00 14.61
C LYS A 477 17.67 25.29 13.75
N TYR A 478 16.40 25.35 14.13
CA TYR A 478 15.30 24.72 13.39
C TYR A 478 15.11 25.38 12.02
N SER A 479 15.03 26.71 11.97
CA SER A 479 14.89 27.46 10.71
C SER A 479 16.06 27.20 9.77
N ASN A 480 17.30 27.24 10.28
CA ASN A 480 18.50 27.00 9.48
C ASN A 480 18.54 25.58 8.88
N ARG A 481 18.07 24.57 9.63
CA ARG A 481 17.99 23.20 9.09
C ARG A 481 17.01 23.08 7.94
N TYR A 482 15.85 23.73 8.00
CA TYR A 482 14.95 23.80 6.86
C TYR A 482 15.61 24.52 5.68
N SER A 483 16.22 25.68 5.91
CA SER A 483 16.95 26.44 4.87
C SER A 483 17.96 25.57 4.12
N ILE A 484 18.85 24.88 4.84
CA ILE A 484 19.87 24.01 4.24
C ILE A 484 19.23 22.93 3.36
N ALA A 485 18.18 22.26 3.85
CA ALA A 485 17.54 21.19 3.10
C ALA A 485 16.76 21.69 1.89
N ILE A 486 16.12 22.87 1.98
CA ILE A 486 15.45 23.54 0.85
C ILE A 486 16.48 23.84 -0.24
N ASP A 487 17.58 24.52 0.11
CA ASP A 487 18.61 24.89 -0.86
C ASP A 487 19.30 23.67 -1.48
N LEU A 488 19.62 22.64 -0.68
CA LEU A 488 20.16 21.39 -1.21
C LEU A 488 19.23 20.73 -2.23
N TYR A 489 17.92 20.71 -1.97
CA TYR A 489 16.95 20.15 -2.92
C TYR A 489 16.90 20.97 -4.22
N LEU A 490 16.72 22.29 -4.11
CA LEU A 490 16.60 23.17 -5.27
C LEU A 490 17.86 23.15 -6.15
N HIS A 491 19.02 23.21 -5.52
CA HIS A 491 20.31 23.15 -6.22
C HIS A 491 20.53 21.78 -6.89
N ASN A 492 20.23 20.67 -6.20
CA ASN A 492 20.38 19.33 -6.78
C ASN A 492 19.46 19.15 -8.00
N LYS A 493 18.21 19.62 -7.93
CA LYS A 493 17.28 19.55 -9.07
C LYS A 493 17.74 20.41 -10.23
N LEU A 494 18.17 21.66 -9.97
CA LEU A 494 18.74 22.51 -11.00
C LEU A 494 19.96 21.86 -11.67
N LEU A 495 20.84 21.23 -10.88
CA LEU A 495 21.99 20.48 -11.36
C LEU A 495 21.60 19.30 -12.25
N GLU A 496 20.59 18.53 -11.86
CA GLU A 496 20.05 17.43 -12.67
C GLU A 496 19.52 17.96 -14.01
N TYR A 497 18.79 19.08 -14.01
CA TYR A 497 18.28 19.69 -15.24
C TYR A 497 19.40 20.18 -16.16
N ILE A 498 20.43 20.83 -15.59
CA ILE A 498 21.62 21.28 -16.35
C ILE A 498 22.37 20.09 -16.96
N LYS A 499 22.57 19.01 -16.20
CA LYS A 499 23.28 17.81 -16.68
C LYS A 499 22.52 17.09 -17.80
N ASN A 500 21.20 17.14 -17.77
CA ASN A 500 20.34 16.46 -18.75
C ASN A 500 19.93 17.33 -19.94
N SER A 501 20.35 18.60 -19.99
CA SER A 501 20.01 19.51 -21.09
C SER A 501 21.17 19.69 -22.07
N ASN A 502 20.85 19.71 -23.37
CA ASN A 502 21.81 20.05 -24.43
C ASN A 502 21.92 21.57 -24.64
N ASP A 503 20.85 22.32 -24.36
CA ASP A 503 20.82 23.77 -24.33
C ASP A 503 20.43 24.26 -22.93
N LEU A 504 21.25 25.10 -22.32
CA LEU A 504 20.96 25.65 -20.99
C LEU A 504 19.75 26.59 -21.03
N ASN A 505 19.44 27.19 -22.18
CA ASN A 505 18.25 28.03 -22.35
C ASN A 505 16.95 27.26 -22.09
N ASP A 506 16.90 25.95 -22.37
CA ASP A 506 15.73 25.10 -22.08
C ASP A 506 15.51 24.86 -20.57
N VAL A 507 16.54 25.08 -19.76
CA VAL A 507 16.45 25.07 -18.30
C VAL A 507 16.01 26.44 -17.78
N PHE A 508 16.51 27.52 -18.40
CA PHE A 508 16.26 28.90 -17.96
C PHE A 508 14.90 29.46 -18.37
N ASN A 509 14.40 29.05 -19.54
CA ASN A 509 13.16 29.52 -20.15
C ASN A 509 12.07 28.46 -20.06
N ASP A 510 11.93 27.79 -18.91
CA ASP A 510 10.83 26.85 -18.72
C ASP A 510 9.48 27.58 -18.87
N THR A 511 8.72 27.22 -19.90
CA THR A 511 7.41 27.80 -20.24
C THR A 511 6.25 26.99 -19.66
N ASN A 512 6.54 25.89 -18.98
CA ASN A 512 5.53 25.07 -18.33
C ASN A 512 4.79 25.87 -17.26
N LYS A 513 3.50 25.58 -17.11
CA LYS A 513 2.66 26.24 -16.11
C LYS A 513 3.19 25.97 -14.70
N PHE A 514 3.37 27.03 -13.94
CA PHE A 514 3.71 26.96 -12.52
C PHE A 514 2.48 26.58 -11.69
N TYR A 515 2.63 25.59 -10.80
CA TYR A 515 1.62 25.17 -9.85
C TYR A 515 2.13 25.33 -8.42
N ASP A 516 1.53 26.24 -7.66
CA ASP A 516 2.02 26.61 -6.32
C ASP A 516 1.72 25.53 -5.25
N THR A 517 0.52 24.96 -5.27
CA THR A 517 0.05 24.02 -4.25
C THR A 517 0.14 22.57 -4.72
N TRP A 518 0.67 21.70 -3.86
CA TRP A 518 0.87 20.28 -4.11
C TRP A 518 0.21 19.43 -3.04
N VAL A 519 -0.20 18.22 -3.41
CA VAL A 519 -0.84 17.24 -2.51
C VAL A 519 -0.28 15.84 -2.71
N ASP A 520 -0.34 15.03 -1.65
CA ASP A 520 -0.09 13.58 -1.71
C ASP A 520 -1.42 12.83 -1.62
N VAL A 521 -1.80 12.16 -2.71
CA VAL A 521 -3.09 11.50 -2.89
C VAL A 521 -2.91 10.00 -2.70
N GLY A 522 -2.43 9.58 -1.51
CA GLY A 522 -2.18 8.16 -1.22
C GLY A 522 -0.97 7.57 -1.96
N GLY A 523 0.12 8.32 -2.14
CA GLY A 523 1.34 7.85 -2.80
C GLY A 523 1.68 8.64 -4.08
N LEU A 524 0.67 9.21 -4.74
CA LEU A 524 0.83 10.06 -5.91
C LEU A 524 0.93 11.52 -5.47
N ILE A 525 2.10 12.12 -5.71
CA ILE A 525 2.31 13.54 -5.50
C ILE A 525 1.97 14.27 -6.80
N CYS A 526 1.13 15.29 -6.73
CA CYS A 526 0.75 16.09 -7.90
C CYS A 526 0.33 17.52 -7.53
N ALA A 527 0.32 18.38 -8.54
CA ALA A 527 -0.25 19.72 -8.44
C ALA A 527 -1.74 19.66 -8.08
N LYS A 528 -2.15 20.41 -7.05
CA LYS A 528 -3.54 20.42 -6.56
C LYS A 528 -4.53 20.86 -7.63
N GLU A 529 -4.17 21.85 -8.44
CA GLU A 529 -5.01 22.34 -9.53
C GLU A 529 -5.30 21.25 -10.58
N LYS A 530 -4.28 20.44 -10.94
CA LYS A 530 -4.49 19.34 -11.88
C LYS A 530 -5.41 18.27 -11.29
N LEU A 531 -5.27 17.96 -10.00
CA LEU A 531 -6.20 17.06 -9.30
C LEU A 531 -7.64 17.62 -9.28
N ASP A 532 -7.78 18.92 -9.07
CA ASP A 532 -9.10 19.57 -9.11
C ASP A 532 -9.76 19.47 -10.48
N ASN A 533 -8.99 19.56 -11.56
CA ASN A 533 -9.49 19.32 -12.91
C ASN A 533 -9.96 17.87 -13.10
N VAL A 534 -9.23 16.89 -12.55
CA VAL A 534 -9.69 15.48 -12.55
C VAL A 534 -11.02 15.34 -11.78
N ILE A 535 -11.16 16.00 -10.64
CA ILE A 535 -12.40 15.99 -9.86
C ILE A 535 -13.54 16.62 -10.67
N LEU A 536 -13.31 17.74 -11.33
CA LEU A 536 -14.30 18.41 -12.18
C LEU A 536 -14.72 17.51 -13.36
N ASP A 537 -13.79 16.80 -13.99
CA ASP A 537 -14.13 15.83 -15.04
C ASP A 537 -15.03 14.70 -14.54
N ILE A 538 -14.80 14.22 -13.31
CA ILE A 538 -15.67 13.22 -12.68
C ILE A 538 -17.04 13.84 -12.36
N GLU A 539 -17.09 15.05 -11.80
CA GLU A 539 -18.34 15.76 -11.47
C GLU A 539 -19.20 16.00 -12.72
N ASN A 540 -18.58 16.35 -13.84
CA ASN A 540 -19.23 16.62 -15.11
C ASN A 540 -19.58 15.35 -15.91
N ASN A 541 -19.35 14.15 -15.37
CA ASN A 541 -19.54 12.86 -16.05
C ASN A 541 -18.69 12.66 -17.33
N ASN A 542 -17.59 13.41 -17.49
CA ASN A 542 -16.59 13.15 -18.53
C ASN A 542 -15.87 11.81 -18.29
N ILE A 543 -15.85 11.35 -17.03
CA ILE A 543 -15.35 10.04 -16.61
C ILE A 543 -16.53 9.27 -16.01
N ASN A 544 -17.01 8.22 -16.70
CA ASN A 544 -18.25 7.52 -16.34
C ASN A 544 -18.13 5.99 -16.30
N ASN A 545 -16.91 5.46 -16.40
CA ASN A 545 -16.67 4.02 -16.35
C ASN A 545 -15.33 3.70 -15.67
N VAL A 546 -15.16 2.43 -15.32
CA VAL A 546 -13.99 1.95 -14.55
C VAL A 546 -12.67 2.09 -15.33
N GLN A 547 -12.70 1.91 -16.65
CA GLN A 547 -11.50 1.97 -17.50
C GLN A 547 -10.96 3.39 -17.59
N ASP A 548 -11.85 4.38 -17.65
CA ASP A 548 -11.46 5.79 -17.76
C ASP A 548 -11.15 6.42 -16.40
N LEU A 549 -11.60 5.85 -15.29
CA LEU A 549 -11.36 6.39 -13.94
C LEU A 549 -9.88 6.41 -13.54
N VAL A 550 -9.06 5.50 -14.07
CA VAL A 550 -7.64 5.38 -13.70
C VAL A 550 -6.74 6.29 -14.54
N LYS A 551 -7.07 6.49 -15.83
CA LYS A 551 -6.24 7.22 -16.80
C LYS A 551 -5.84 8.64 -16.38
N PRO A 552 -6.71 9.45 -15.74
CA PRO A 552 -6.30 10.78 -15.27
C PRO A 552 -5.17 10.72 -14.25
N PHE A 553 -5.17 9.73 -13.34
CA PHE A 553 -4.09 9.57 -12.36
C PHE A 553 -2.78 9.11 -13.02
N GLU A 554 -2.84 8.27 -14.06
CA GLU A 554 -1.68 7.92 -14.88
C GLU A 554 -1.07 9.16 -15.56
N ARG A 555 -1.91 10.07 -16.07
CA ARG A 555 -1.45 11.36 -16.62
C ARG A 555 -0.77 12.21 -15.55
N LEU A 556 -1.37 12.37 -14.37
CA LEU A 556 -0.76 13.10 -13.24
C LEU A 556 0.60 12.52 -12.85
N TYR A 557 0.73 11.19 -12.84
CA TYR A 557 1.99 10.51 -12.53
C TYR A 557 3.06 10.75 -13.60
N ASN A 558 2.69 10.69 -14.88
CA ASN A 558 3.63 10.91 -15.99
C ASN A 558 4.07 12.38 -16.11
N ASP A 559 3.18 13.32 -15.77
CA ASP A 559 3.47 14.76 -15.80
C ASP A 559 4.33 15.24 -14.63
N TYR A 560 4.48 14.45 -13.56
CA TYR A 560 5.11 14.83 -12.29
C TYR A 560 6.46 15.55 -12.49
N ASN A 561 7.35 14.99 -13.32
CA ASN A 561 8.69 15.55 -13.50
C ASN A 561 8.69 16.92 -14.20
N ALA A 562 7.76 17.12 -15.16
CA ALA A 562 7.64 18.40 -15.85
C ALA A 562 7.08 19.48 -14.91
N ASP A 563 6.05 19.12 -14.13
CA ASP A 563 5.45 20.02 -13.13
C ASP A 563 6.45 20.35 -12.01
N GLU A 564 7.25 19.37 -11.56
CA GLU A 564 8.32 19.56 -10.57
C GLU A 564 9.38 20.54 -11.10
N LYS A 565 9.81 20.39 -12.35
CA LYS A 565 10.79 21.30 -12.98
C LYS A 565 10.28 22.75 -12.94
N SER A 566 9.04 22.99 -13.38
CA SER A 566 8.45 24.34 -13.34
C SER A 566 8.37 24.90 -11.93
N TRP A 567 7.98 24.07 -10.95
CA TRP A 567 7.95 24.46 -9.56
C TRP A 567 9.35 24.84 -9.04
N VAL A 568 10.36 24.01 -9.26
CA VAL A 568 11.74 24.24 -8.81
C VAL A 568 12.29 25.55 -9.36
N ILE A 569 12.14 25.81 -10.66
CA ILE A 569 12.66 27.03 -11.30
C ILE A 569 12.00 28.28 -10.72
N ASN A 570 10.69 28.28 -10.52
CA ASN A 570 9.98 29.41 -9.92
C ASN A 570 10.34 29.63 -8.44
N VAL A 571 10.52 28.55 -7.68
CA VAL A 571 10.93 28.63 -6.28
C VAL A 571 12.36 29.15 -6.15
N ILE A 572 13.28 28.76 -7.03
CA ILE A 572 14.63 29.35 -7.10
C ILE A 572 14.54 30.84 -7.36
N LYS A 573 13.75 31.28 -8.36
CA LYS A 573 13.55 32.70 -8.67
C LYS A 573 13.09 33.50 -7.45
N LYS A 574 12.07 33.00 -6.76
CA LYS A 574 11.55 33.62 -5.52
C LYS A 574 12.57 33.62 -4.39
N ARG A 575 13.24 32.49 -4.14
CA ARG A 575 14.16 32.31 -3.01
C ARG A 575 15.42 33.15 -3.13
N TYR A 576 15.93 33.34 -4.35
CA TYR A 576 17.13 34.16 -4.61
C TYR A 576 16.79 35.61 -4.99
N ASN A 577 15.50 35.96 -5.06
CA ASN A 577 15.00 37.26 -5.49
C ASN A 577 15.54 37.68 -6.87
N ILE A 578 15.37 36.78 -7.86
CA ILE A 578 15.85 36.93 -9.24
C ILE A 578 14.72 36.68 -10.24
N ASN A 579 14.76 37.32 -11.41
CA ASN A 579 13.77 37.12 -12.47
C ASN A 579 14.18 36.02 -13.46
N THR A 580 15.48 35.91 -13.73
CA THR A 580 16.06 34.95 -14.67
C THR A 580 17.23 34.22 -14.01
N ILE A 581 17.42 32.95 -14.37
CA ILE A 581 18.59 32.17 -13.98
C ILE A 581 19.64 32.36 -15.08
N ASN A 582 20.85 32.76 -14.71
CA ASN A 582 21.98 32.91 -15.61
C ASN A 582 23.22 32.17 -15.08
N ILE A 583 24.29 32.14 -15.87
CA ILE A 583 25.52 31.41 -15.53
C ILE A 583 26.12 31.90 -14.20
N ASP A 584 26.16 33.22 -13.95
CA ASP A 584 26.72 33.78 -12.72
C ASP A 584 25.95 33.33 -11.47
N ILE A 585 24.62 33.33 -11.55
CA ILE A 585 23.74 32.84 -10.50
C ILE A 585 23.97 31.36 -10.26
N ILE A 586 24.10 30.55 -11.31
CA ILE A 586 24.42 29.13 -11.19
C ILE A 586 25.77 28.96 -10.49
N LEU A 587 26.82 29.66 -10.93
CA LEU A 587 28.14 29.57 -10.31
C LEU A 587 28.09 29.95 -8.81
N LYS A 588 27.30 30.95 -8.44
CA LYS A 588 27.04 31.29 -7.03
C LYS A 588 26.36 30.14 -6.28
N MET A 589 25.26 29.62 -6.82
CA MET A 589 24.51 28.51 -6.21
C MET A 589 25.38 27.24 -6.09
N LEU A 590 26.22 26.94 -7.07
CA LEU A 590 27.13 25.79 -7.03
C LEU A 590 28.17 25.92 -5.92
N LYS A 591 28.74 27.12 -5.72
CA LYS A 591 29.66 27.39 -4.60
C LYS A 591 28.96 27.26 -3.25
N GLU A 592 27.75 27.79 -3.13
CA GLU A 592 26.92 27.63 -1.94
C GLU A 592 26.59 26.15 -1.68
N HIS A 593 26.27 25.40 -2.73
CA HIS A 593 25.95 23.97 -2.65
C HIS A 593 27.09 23.14 -2.06
N LEU A 594 28.35 23.43 -2.42
CA LEU A 594 29.52 22.76 -1.84
C LEU A 594 29.59 22.94 -0.31
N SER A 595 29.29 24.15 0.17
CA SER A 595 29.22 24.46 1.61
C SER A 595 28.07 23.72 2.30
N LEU A 596 26.89 23.67 1.64
CA LEU A 596 25.72 22.97 2.15
C LEU A 596 25.91 21.45 2.22
N LEU A 597 26.58 20.84 1.24
CA LEU A 597 26.94 19.42 1.25
C LEU A 597 27.86 19.09 2.42
N THR A 598 28.87 19.93 2.67
CA THR A 598 29.78 19.76 3.82
C THR A 598 29.02 19.88 5.14
N THR A 599 28.21 20.92 5.28
CA THR A 599 27.42 21.17 6.50
C THR A 599 26.42 20.04 6.78
N SER A 600 25.70 19.58 5.75
CA SER A 600 24.74 18.47 5.89
C SER A 600 25.43 17.16 6.25
N TYR A 601 26.61 16.88 5.69
CA TYR A 601 27.43 15.73 6.08
C TYR A 601 27.87 15.79 7.54
N GLU A 602 28.32 16.96 8.03
CA GLU A 602 28.70 17.14 9.43
C GLU A 602 27.52 16.91 10.38
N ILE A 603 26.33 17.43 10.03
CA ILE A 603 25.11 17.21 10.81
C ILE A 603 24.77 15.71 10.85
N PHE A 604 24.80 15.04 9.70
CA PHE A 604 24.56 13.59 9.59
C PHE A 604 25.58 12.80 10.42
N TYR A 605 26.86 13.10 10.29
CA TYR A 605 27.93 12.37 10.97
C TYR A 605 27.85 12.56 12.49
N ARG A 606 27.48 13.76 12.95
CA ARG A 606 27.23 14.02 14.38
C ARG A 606 26.04 13.23 14.91
N ASP A 607 25.01 13.01 14.10
CA ASP A 607 23.87 12.17 14.48
C ASP A 607 24.27 10.70 14.61
N VAL A 608 25.04 10.18 13.65
CA VAL A 608 25.56 8.80 13.71
C VAL A 608 26.47 8.58 14.92
N LYS A 609 27.31 9.55 15.28
CA LYS A 609 28.23 9.44 16.44
C LYS A 609 27.50 9.12 17.74
N LYS A 610 26.26 9.56 17.92
CA LYS A 610 25.46 9.27 19.13
C LYS A 610 25.21 7.78 19.35
N GLU A 611 25.27 6.97 18.29
CA GLU A 611 25.13 5.51 18.38
C GLU A 611 26.42 4.81 18.84
N TYR A 612 27.51 5.56 19.01
CA TYR A 612 28.82 5.08 19.45
C TYR A 612 29.28 5.77 20.75
N ASP A 613 28.41 6.52 21.44
CA ASP A 613 28.71 7.14 22.72
C ASP A 613 28.79 6.09 23.84
N LEU A 614 29.50 6.40 24.94
CA LEU A 614 29.67 5.51 26.10
C LEU A 614 28.35 4.92 26.63
N ALA A 615 27.27 5.69 26.61
CA ALA A 615 25.95 5.24 27.04
C ALA A 615 25.40 4.04 26.22
N LYS A 616 25.90 3.84 24.99
CA LYS A 616 25.53 2.72 24.11
C LYS A 616 26.39 1.48 24.35
N MET A 617 27.46 1.59 25.13
CA MET A 617 28.39 0.50 25.45
C MET A 617 28.06 -0.19 26.79
N VAL A 618 26.95 0.19 27.44
CA VAL A 618 26.58 -0.30 28.79
C VAL A 618 26.54 -1.83 28.89
N SER A 619 26.20 -2.52 27.79
CA SER A 619 26.15 -3.98 27.68
C SER A 619 27.41 -4.64 27.12
N CYS A 620 28.51 -3.89 26.97
CA CYS A 620 29.82 -4.41 26.56
C CYS A 620 30.76 -4.55 27.76
N GLY A 621 31.75 -5.43 27.66
CA GLY A 621 32.65 -5.77 28.76
C GLY A 621 31.86 -6.23 29.98
N ILE A 622 31.02 -7.26 29.79
CA ILE A 622 30.02 -7.70 30.79
C ILE A 622 30.68 -8.08 32.11
N ASP A 623 31.77 -8.85 32.03
CA ASP A 623 32.51 -9.33 33.20
C ASP A 623 33.71 -8.45 33.58
N ASP A 624 34.14 -7.57 32.66
CA ASP A 624 35.23 -6.61 32.89
C ASP A 624 35.00 -5.32 32.09
N LYS A 625 34.79 -4.21 32.80
CA LYS A 625 34.56 -2.90 32.19
C LYS A 625 35.82 -2.29 31.57
N SER A 626 37.01 -2.79 31.91
CA SER A 626 38.26 -2.32 31.30
C SER A 626 38.34 -2.64 29.80
N VAL A 627 37.66 -3.71 29.35
CA VAL A 627 37.61 -4.12 27.93
C VAL A 627 36.32 -3.69 27.20
N MET A 628 35.48 -2.86 27.83
CA MET A 628 34.16 -2.47 27.30
C MET A 628 34.25 -1.85 25.90
N GLU A 629 35.21 -0.95 25.67
CA GLU A 629 35.37 -0.28 24.37
C GLU A 629 35.88 -1.25 23.28
N GLU A 630 36.77 -2.18 23.64
CA GLU A 630 37.31 -3.19 22.73
C GLU A 630 36.22 -4.19 22.31
N ASP A 631 35.42 -4.65 23.26
CA ASP A 631 34.26 -5.51 23.02
C ASP A 631 33.22 -4.82 22.13
N PHE A 632 32.86 -3.57 22.44
CA PHE A 632 31.95 -2.80 21.60
C PHE A 632 32.49 -2.65 20.17
N ARG A 633 33.77 -2.31 20.02
CA ARG A 633 34.43 -2.17 18.72
C ARG A 633 34.47 -3.49 17.95
N ALA A 634 34.65 -4.63 18.62
CA ALA A 634 34.65 -5.94 17.97
C ALA A 634 33.28 -6.28 17.34
N ILE A 635 32.18 -5.84 17.95
CA ILE A 635 30.82 -6.11 17.47
C ILE A 635 30.33 -5.07 16.46
N ARG A 636 30.55 -3.78 16.76
CA ARG A 636 29.94 -2.65 16.04
C ARG A 636 30.91 -1.88 15.15
N GLY A 637 32.22 -2.12 15.28
CA GLY A 637 33.24 -1.32 14.63
C GLY A 637 33.28 0.12 15.16
N THR A 638 33.77 1.05 14.35
CA THR A 638 33.72 2.48 14.67
C THR A 638 32.71 3.22 13.80
N ALA A 639 32.32 4.42 14.22
CA ALA A 639 31.46 5.29 13.40
C ALA A 639 32.05 5.59 12.01
N LYS A 640 33.38 5.62 11.88
CA LYS A 640 34.06 5.85 10.58
C LYS A 640 33.97 4.64 9.66
N ASP A 641 34.00 3.44 10.24
CA ASP A 641 34.01 2.18 9.49
C ASP A 641 32.59 1.70 9.13
N ASN A 642 31.57 2.39 9.63
CA ASN A 642 30.18 2.04 9.35
C ASN A 642 29.88 2.16 7.86
N ALA A 643 29.40 1.07 7.25
CA ALA A 643 29.14 1.00 5.81
C ALA A 643 28.19 2.10 5.29
N PHE A 644 27.20 2.54 6.10
CA PHE A 644 26.32 3.63 5.71
C PHE A 644 27.04 4.99 5.72
N VAL A 645 27.91 5.23 6.70
CA VAL A 645 28.71 6.46 6.78
C VAL A 645 29.67 6.53 5.60
N ILE A 646 30.35 5.43 5.28
CA ILE A 646 31.25 5.35 4.13
C ILE A 646 30.48 5.61 2.84
N LYS A 647 29.34 4.93 2.64
CA LYS A 647 28.51 5.13 1.44
C LYS A 647 28.06 6.59 1.31
N TYR A 648 27.52 7.18 2.37
CA TYR A 648 27.06 8.56 2.35
C TYR A 648 28.21 9.57 2.13
N LYS A 649 29.38 9.34 2.76
CA LYS A 649 30.59 10.15 2.53
C LYS A 649 31.01 10.11 1.06
N ASN A 650 31.11 8.90 0.49
CA ASN A 650 31.49 8.71 -0.90
C ASN A 650 30.48 9.37 -1.87
N ASP A 651 29.18 9.31 -1.56
CA ASP A 651 28.15 9.97 -2.35
C ASP A 651 28.28 11.51 -2.28
N VAL A 652 28.60 12.07 -1.10
CA VAL A 652 28.88 13.51 -0.93
C VAL A 652 30.15 13.92 -1.68
N GLU A 653 31.24 13.18 -1.54
CA GLU A 653 32.51 13.44 -2.23
C GLU A 653 32.35 13.41 -3.75
N ARG A 654 31.63 12.42 -4.27
CA ARG A 654 31.30 12.34 -5.71
C ARG A 654 30.50 13.55 -6.19
N LYS A 655 29.50 13.99 -5.41
CA LYS A 655 28.72 15.20 -5.73
C LYS A 655 29.61 16.45 -5.74
N ILE A 656 30.52 16.59 -4.78
CA ILE A 656 31.48 17.68 -4.71
C ILE A 656 32.39 17.69 -5.96
N GLU A 657 32.93 16.54 -6.36
CA GLU A 657 33.76 16.43 -7.56
C GLU A 657 33.00 16.81 -8.84
N ASP A 658 31.77 16.31 -8.99
CA ASP A 658 30.90 16.63 -10.12
C ASP A 658 30.61 18.13 -10.22
N ILE A 659 30.33 18.77 -9.09
CA ILE A 659 30.06 20.21 -9.03
C ILE A 659 31.32 21.01 -9.37
N ASN A 660 32.48 20.62 -8.84
CA ASN A 660 33.74 21.28 -9.17
C ASN A 660 34.09 21.18 -10.67
N LYS A 661 33.80 20.03 -11.30
CA LYS A 661 33.94 19.88 -12.76
C LYS A 661 32.98 20.81 -13.50
N LEU A 662 31.73 20.93 -13.04
CA LEU A 662 30.74 21.81 -13.65
C LEU A 662 31.10 23.29 -13.49
N ILE A 663 31.58 23.72 -12.32
CA ILE A 663 32.07 25.09 -12.09
C ILE A 663 33.19 25.43 -13.07
N LYS A 664 34.17 24.52 -13.27
CA LYS A 664 35.25 24.72 -14.25
C LYS A 664 34.73 24.81 -15.69
N LYS A 665 33.71 24.01 -16.03
CA LYS A 665 33.10 24.01 -17.37
C LYS A 665 32.31 25.29 -17.65
N LEU A 666 31.63 25.85 -16.65
CA LEU A 666 30.78 27.04 -16.79
C LEU A 666 31.55 28.36 -16.59
N GLY A 667 32.71 28.31 -15.92
CA GLY A 667 33.58 29.47 -15.70
C GLY A 667 34.63 29.69 -16.79
N ASN A 668 34.82 28.72 -17.69
CA ASN A 668 35.58 28.84 -18.93
C ASN A 668 34.60 29.08 -20.09
#